data_AF-A0A0W0XML8-F1
#
_entry.id   AF-A0A0W0XML8-F1
#
_cell.length_a   1.000
_cell.length_b   1.000
_cell.length_c   1.000
_cell.angle_alpha   90.00
_cell.angle_beta   90.00
_cell.angle_gamma   90.00
#
_symmetry.space_group_name_H-M   'P 1'
#
loop_
_entity.id
_entity.type
_entity.pdbx_description
1 polymer ?
#
loop_
_entity_poly.entity_id
_entity_poly.type
_entity_poly.pdbx_seq_one_letter_code
_entity_poly.pdbx_strand_id
1 'polypeptide(L)'
;MTLPKKALRYGQLKFTNDKTVPSSGHVIEKATFVDAVDGEKTGFFKPLSGSYPRVLALYSVAVSVALRNSLGDNAAEERLVYDEKGEICGTFSIALKKYKPMAPSGATLPTNASEREEVYPSYNTLLSHNVAKWLVAAWRHKCDDRHPGNTDLDNILDYDMMLWGITWIMKGARNVDGIIKEHPETSMGLKSTDLDNFPIIDTRTHWPTNTMPGNLNLGKRHMCYQAFRELAANPSIKLNSDSTPVSFQEQFFSAILQELLTYEPSILKERFNEYFGTEPLNYLSLPDGKDQLLSKTYPRLFNAETDRQPFVDHILEVMQREYDEFYRNTVFYVGKEKNDSGVPVMSFRDFLQARPSAFKKTKTWAEQENASIAEYSEAYNKKIESASEPAGTPNYYCLPTAARYDLERMHARYHQIWRDAHTLHFQAILSNIDKLLESLWEELTRKTSLASKTSETSKAPPKPMEEITRSIQLFKSDIEMPKLDCDEENPLAQGYMELKRLRQDLGKCTDRYFDLQAGQLDDEANMQFCIDITNCCHSYENRLLKLFGQTPSADAWLNIITQMWEFNNSFGFVRHLKGKDTPIGRQEKSETQPFVMRNHTEKAVISVTLQALFDWANDIGRLTLDGYIGEVIEHHYKPSALNVLSNKNRTDEILSFLKNSKEEKGENILGHILATGGTESNSLNTLLIKYLVPKMLTHRIGQSDVNLSSVLRAVQKKEFEIRTYAVEAQKFVQASPRFTHIYSAKARQLFTESLFQWAQTMESGIFKKIIRDVIKGYTPYSLNIFSTRTRGPEVEGYLKDSSNSNEMILAKIFCGKGSDSALSRDVFNKVVEQMQKNEDKYPLACQVTTDDLRAHFFSAVYDNAKSRSFSKTNPALREFSH
;
A
#
# COMPACT_ATOMS: atom_id res chain seq x y z
N MET A 1 12.28 18.49 44.03
CA MET A 1 12.29 17.89 42.68
C MET A 1 11.56 18.80 41.72
N THR A 2 12.03 18.91 40.48
CA THR A 2 11.29 19.60 39.42
C THR A 2 10.13 18.69 39.01
N LEU A 3 8.89 19.20 39.08
CA LEU A 3 7.73 18.41 38.67
C LEU A 3 7.81 18.07 37.17
N PRO A 4 7.24 16.93 36.73
CA PRO A 4 7.08 16.64 35.31
C PRO A 4 6.31 17.77 34.61
N LYS A 5 6.63 18.04 33.35
CA LYS A 5 6.08 19.20 32.62
C LYS A 5 4.56 19.16 32.46
N LYS A 6 3.98 17.96 32.31
CA LYS A 6 2.52 17.75 32.18
C LYS A 6 1.81 17.51 33.51
N ALA A 7 2.55 17.43 34.62
CA ALA A 7 1.93 17.23 35.92
C ALA A 7 1.10 18.46 36.34
N LEU A 8 0.07 18.21 37.15
CA LEU A 8 -0.72 19.25 37.81
C LEU A 8 -0.34 19.33 39.28
N ARG A 9 -0.43 20.51 39.85
CA ARG A 9 -0.45 20.70 41.31
C ARG A 9 -1.89 20.67 41.79
N TYR A 10 -2.14 20.09 42.95
CA TYR A 10 -3.46 20.02 43.56
C TYR A 10 -4.09 21.42 43.70
N GLY A 11 -3.30 22.42 44.10
CA GLY A 11 -3.74 23.81 44.20
C GLY A 11 -4.07 24.50 42.86
N GLN A 12 -3.76 23.89 41.71
CA GLN A 12 -4.21 24.38 40.40
C GLN A 12 -5.62 23.91 40.05
N LEU A 13 -6.16 22.91 40.76
CA LEU A 13 -7.49 22.37 40.54
C LEU A 13 -8.55 23.23 41.23
N LYS A 14 -9.57 23.64 40.47
CA LYS A 14 -10.77 24.32 40.99
C LYS A 14 -11.92 23.32 41.06
N PHE A 15 -12.19 22.80 42.25
CA PHE A 15 -13.28 21.85 42.46
C PHE A 15 -14.64 22.50 42.28
N THR A 16 -15.54 21.78 41.62
CA THR A 16 -16.90 22.24 41.32
C THR A 16 -17.89 21.63 42.31
N ASN A 17 -18.92 22.39 42.70
CA ASN A 17 -20.02 21.89 43.55
C ASN A 17 -21.02 20.99 42.78
N ASP A 18 -20.67 20.60 41.56
CA ASP A 18 -21.54 19.84 40.68
C ASP A 18 -21.61 18.38 41.14
N LYS A 19 -22.79 17.97 41.61
CA LYS A 19 -23.05 16.60 42.07
C LYS A 19 -23.28 15.61 40.93
N THR A 20 -23.27 16.04 39.67
CA THR A 20 -23.37 15.15 38.49
C THR A 20 -22.05 14.47 38.17
N VAL A 21 -21.47 13.83 39.18
CA VAL A 21 -20.29 12.99 39.04
C VAL A 21 -20.76 11.59 38.60
N PRO A 22 -20.22 11.00 37.51
CA PRO A 22 -20.57 9.65 37.10
C PRO A 22 -20.34 8.65 38.24
N SER A 23 -21.21 7.65 38.38
CA SER A 23 -21.01 6.60 39.39
C SER A 23 -19.70 5.86 39.11
N SER A 24 -18.75 5.91 40.05
CA SER A 24 -17.44 5.25 39.96
C SER A 24 -17.22 4.33 41.15
N GLY A 25 -16.40 3.29 40.94
CA GLY A 25 -15.94 2.42 42.04
C GLY A 25 -14.97 3.12 42.99
N HIS A 26 -14.48 4.31 42.61
CA HIS A 26 -13.64 5.18 43.43
C HIS A 26 -14.35 6.51 43.68
N VAL A 27 -13.96 7.19 44.75
CA VAL A 27 -14.33 8.60 44.94
C VAL A 27 -13.65 9.41 43.83
N ILE A 28 -14.42 10.20 43.11
CA ILE A 28 -13.94 11.11 42.07
C ILE A 28 -14.57 12.47 42.25
N GLU A 29 -13.81 13.53 41.97
CA GLU A 29 -14.23 14.91 42.19
C GLU A 29 -14.06 15.71 40.89
N LYS A 30 -15.12 16.40 40.45
CA LYS A 30 -15.09 17.20 39.23
C LYS A 30 -14.37 18.53 39.50
N ALA A 31 -13.37 18.84 38.69
CA ALA A 31 -12.58 20.06 38.82
C ALA A 31 -12.20 20.65 37.45
N THR A 32 -11.78 21.92 37.45
CA THR A 32 -11.20 22.60 36.30
C THR A 32 -9.75 23.01 36.54
N PHE A 33 -8.96 23.17 35.47
CA PHE A 33 -7.64 23.77 35.50
C PHE A 33 -7.39 24.59 34.21
N VAL A 34 -6.36 25.43 34.20
CA VAL A 34 -6.01 26.26 33.03
C VAL A 34 -4.88 25.59 32.23
N ASP A 35 -5.21 25.15 31.01
CA ASP A 35 -4.25 24.72 30.00
C ASP A 35 -3.61 25.94 29.33
N ALA A 36 -2.32 25.80 29.01
CA ALA A 36 -1.55 26.88 28.43
C ALA A 36 -2.06 27.32 27.06
N VAL A 37 -2.54 26.40 26.23
CA VAL A 37 -2.96 26.71 24.85
C VAL A 37 -4.48 26.82 24.78
N ASP A 38 -5.19 25.84 25.32
CA ASP A 38 -6.64 25.70 25.14
C ASP A 38 -7.47 26.45 26.18
N GLY A 39 -6.84 27.06 27.19
CA GLY A 39 -7.54 27.74 28.28
C GLY A 39 -8.15 26.76 29.30
N GLU A 40 -9.32 27.08 29.86
CA GLU A 40 -9.90 26.26 30.92
C GLU A 40 -10.34 24.87 30.43
N LYS A 41 -9.92 23.83 31.14
CA LYS A 41 -10.26 22.42 30.92
C LYS A 41 -11.04 21.88 32.10
N THR A 42 -12.03 21.04 31.82
CA THR A 42 -12.79 20.30 32.84
C THR A 42 -12.33 18.84 32.86
N GLY A 43 -12.38 18.21 34.04
CA GLY A 43 -12.07 16.79 34.19
C GLY A 43 -12.42 16.29 35.58
N PHE A 44 -11.88 15.11 35.90
CA PHE A 44 -12.20 14.37 37.11
C PHE A 44 -10.90 14.01 37.84
N PHE A 45 -10.78 14.51 39.07
CA PHE A 45 -9.72 14.16 40.00
C PHE A 45 -10.06 12.84 40.70
N LYS A 46 -9.09 11.93 40.75
CA LYS A 46 -9.17 10.64 41.43
C LYS A 46 -8.04 10.56 42.47
N PRO A 47 -8.35 10.74 43.77
CA PRO A 47 -7.35 10.66 44.82
C PRO A 47 -6.79 9.24 44.98
N LEU A 48 -5.58 9.14 45.51
CA LEU A 48 -5.01 7.85 45.87
C LEU A 48 -5.84 7.16 46.96
N SER A 49 -5.92 5.83 46.89
CA SER A 49 -6.58 4.98 47.88
C SER A 49 -5.91 3.60 47.97
N GLY A 50 -6.32 2.75 48.91
CA GLY A 50 -5.79 1.38 49.01
C GLY A 50 -6.01 0.52 47.75
N SER A 51 -7.05 0.84 46.98
CA SER A 51 -7.37 0.19 45.69
C SER A 51 -6.97 1.03 44.46
N TYR A 52 -6.34 2.19 44.68
CA TYR A 52 -5.75 3.04 43.65
C TYR A 52 -4.45 3.66 44.18
N PRO A 53 -3.40 2.85 44.40
CA PRO A 53 -2.14 3.32 44.97
C PRO A 53 -1.31 4.13 43.97
N ARG A 54 -0.27 4.82 44.46
CA ARG A 54 0.66 5.65 43.65
C ARG A 54 1.16 4.93 42.39
N VAL A 55 1.58 3.68 42.52
CA VAL A 55 2.10 2.89 41.39
C VAL A 55 1.02 2.65 40.32
N LEU A 56 -0.22 2.41 40.73
CA LEU A 56 -1.33 2.23 39.77
C LEU A 56 -1.69 3.54 39.08
N ALA A 57 -1.60 4.68 39.78
CA ALA A 57 -1.74 6.00 39.17
C ALA A 57 -0.70 6.25 38.08
N LEU A 58 0.57 5.87 38.30
CA LEU A 58 1.64 5.93 37.29
C LEU A 58 1.29 5.09 36.05
N TYR A 59 0.85 3.85 36.24
CA TYR A 59 0.44 2.96 35.16
C TYR A 59 -0.78 3.50 34.38
N SER A 60 -1.78 4.04 35.07
CA SER A 60 -2.99 4.61 34.46
C SER A 60 -2.65 5.77 33.52
N VAL A 61 -1.79 6.69 33.99
CA VAL A 61 -1.29 7.81 33.17
C VAL A 61 -0.45 7.31 32.01
N ALA A 62 0.38 6.28 32.20
CA ALA A 62 1.21 5.76 31.12
C ALA A 62 0.38 5.09 30.03
N VAL A 63 -0.66 4.35 30.40
CA VAL A 63 -1.60 3.76 29.44
C VAL A 63 -2.37 4.86 28.71
N SER A 64 -2.78 5.94 29.39
CA SER A 64 -3.38 7.10 28.71
C SER A 64 -2.48 7.66 27.61
N VAL A 65 -1.20 7.89 27.90
CA VAL A 65 -0.22 8.37 26.90
C VAL A 65 -0.01 7.35 25.77
N ALA A 66 0.04 6.05 26.07
CA ALA A 66 0.18 5.00 25.07
C ALA A 66 -1.05 4.88 24.17
N LEU A 67 -2.27 5.01 24.71
CA LEU A 67 -3.51 4.97 23.92
C LEU A 67 -3.64 6.20 23.02
N ARG A 68 -3.27 7.39 23.51
CA ARG A 68 -3.25 8.61 22.66
C ARG A 68 -2.22 8.52 21.53
N ASN A 69 -1.23 7.63 21.64
CA ASN A 69 -0.27 7.36 20.57
C ASN A 69 -0.87 6.59 19.37
N SER A 70 -2.06 5.99 19.49
CA SER A 70 -2.75 5.37 18.34
C SER A 70 -4.15 5.93 18.13
N LEU A 71 -4.80 6.44 19.17
CA LEU A 71 -6.17 6.96 19.12
C LEU A 71 -6.25 8.49 19.08
N GLY A 72 -5.15 9.21 19.36
CA GLY A 72 -5.16 10.67 19.45
C GLY A 72 -6.16 11.17 20.49
N ASP A 73 -6.99 12.14 20.13
CA ASP A 73 -8.02 12.71 21.00
C ASP A 73 -9.18 11.76 21.36
N ASN A 74 -9.26 10.57 20.74
CA ASN A 74 -10.27 9.58 21.07
C ASN A 74 -9.95 8.82 22.38
N ALA A 75 -8.76 9.02 22.97
CA ALA A 75 -8.42 8.54 24.30
C ALA A 75 -8.32 9.72 25.28
N ALA A 76 -9.03 9.60 26.42
CA ALA A 76 -8.91 10.57 27.50
C ALA A 76 -7.46 10.72 27.95
N GLU A 77 -7.02 11.96 28.16
CA GLU A 77 -5.71 12.26 28.75
C GLU A 77 -5.80 12.17 30.29
N GLU A 78 -4.86 11.48 30.91
CA GLU A 78 -4.66 11.50 32.36
C GLU A 78 -3.35 12.18 32.74
N ARG A 79 -3.36 12.93 33.84
CA ARG A 79 -2.18 13.62 34.40
C ARG A 79 -1.99 13.24 35.86
N LEU A 80 -0.74 13.16 36.30
CA LEU A 80 -0.42 13.06 37.72
C LEU A 80 -0.74 14.38 38.43
N VAL A 81 -1.27 14.29 39.64
CA VAL A 81 -1.53 15.43 40.52
C VAL A 81 -0.64 15.34 41.74
N TYR A 82 0.07 16.42 42.03
CA TYR A 82 1.01 16.54 43.13
C TYR A 82 0.48 17.47 44.21
N ASP A 83 0.67 17.11 45.47
CA ASP A 83 0.36 17.97 46.61
C ASP A 83 1.42 19.09 46.79
N GLU A 84 1.26 19.89 47.86
CA GLU A 84 2.18 20.98 48.19
C GLU A 84 3.58 20.48 48.61
N LYS A 85 3.69 19.23 49.08
CA LYS A 85 4.96 18.59 49.45
C LYS A 85 5.70 18.03 48.24
N GLY A 86 5.05 17.99 47.08
CA GLY A 86 5.60 17.41 45.86
C GLY A 86 5.43 15.90 45.81
N GLU A 87 4.47 15.34 46.55
CA GLU A 87 4.09 13.93 46.49
C GLU A 87 2.87 13.73 45.59
N ILE A 88 2.82 12.61 44.88
CA ILE A 88 1.65 12.26 44.05
C ILE A 88 0.46 12.01 44.97
N CYS A 89 -0.62 12.76 44.81
CA CYS A 89 -1.86 12.63 45.60
C CYS A 89 -3.05 12.09 44.79
N GLY A 90 -2.90 11.93 43.47
CA GLY A 90 -3.92 11.31 42.63
C GLY A 90 -3.63 11.49 41.13
N THR A 91 -4.66 11.26 40.32
CA THR A 91 -4.65 11.55 38.88
C THR A 91 -5.81 12.45 38.49
N PHE A 92 -5.66 13.19 37.40
CA PHE A 92 -6.72 14.00 36.81
C PHE A 92 -6.98 13.53 35.38
N SER A 93 -8.20 13.06 35.11
CA SER A 93 -8.64 12.63 33.77
C SER A 93 -9.39 13.78 33.09
N ILE A 94 -8.89 14.25 31.96
CA ILE A 94 -9.48 15.36 31.20
C ILE A 94 -10.74 14.86 30.49
N ALA A 95 -11.83 15.61 30.62
CA ALA A 95 -13.11 15.26 30.01
C ALA A 95 -13.02 15.29 28.47
N LEU A 96 -13.49 14.22 27.85
CA LEU A 96 -13.61 14.11 26.40
C LEU A 96 -14.75 14.98 25.86
N LYS A 97 -14.52 15.66 24.74
CA LYS A 97 -15.53 16.51 24.10
C LYS A 97 -16.67 15.66 23.57
N LYS A 98 -17.92 15.97 23.95
CA LYS A 98 -19.15 15.28 23.50
C LYS A 98 -19.23 13.79 23.90
N TYR A 99 -18.49 13.35 24.91
CA TYR A 99 -18.56 11.97 25.39
C TYR A 99 -19.97 11.60 25.85
N LYS A 100 -20.50 10.51 25.29
CA LYS A 100 -21.84 9.99 25.62
C LYS A 100 -21.72 8.49 25.94
N PRO A 101 -21.65 8.08 27.21
CA PRO A 101 -21.43 6.68 27.57
C PRO A 101 -22.55 5.80 27.00
N MET A 102 -22.20 4.60 26.58
CA MET A 102 -23.18 3.62 26.12
C MET A 102 -24.14 3.22 27.25
N ALA A 103 -25.34 2.79 26.88
CA ALA A 103 -26.38 2.40 27.82
C ALA A 103 -26.00 1.09 28.55
N PRO A 104 -25.94 1.08 29.90
CA PRO A 104 -25.84 -0.16 30.65
C PRO A 104 -27.17 -0.92 30.64
N SER A 105 -27.11 -2.22 30.97
CA SER A 105 -28.32 -3.03 31.07
C SER A 105 -29.28 -2.45 32.12
N GLY A 106 -30.56 -2.32 31.74
CA GLY A 106 -31.60 -1.73 32.59
C GLY A 106 -31.69 -0.20 32.50
N ALA A 107 -30.85 0.47 31.71
CA ALA A 107 -30.98 1.91 31.47
C ALA A 107 -32.24 2.24 30.66
N THR A 108 -32.85 3.39 30.95
CA THR A 108 -33.91 3.97 30.13
C THR A 108 -33.31 4.58 28.88
N LEU A 109 -33.75 4.11 27.71
CA LEU A 109 -33.26 4.62 26.42
C LEU A 109 -33.96 5.93 26.01
N PRO A 110 -33.28 6.82 25.28
CA PRO A 110 -33.90 7.99 24.67
C PRO A 110 -35.10 7.62 23.77
N THR A 111 -36.10 8.50 23.74
CA THR A 111 -37.27 8.37 22.83
C THR A 111 -36.93 8.82 21.42
N ASN A 112 -36.03 9.80 21.26
CA ASN A 112 -35.50 10.21 19.98
C ASN A 112 -34.63 9.09 19.37
N ALA A 113 -34.90 8.73 18.11
CA ALA A 113 -34.21 7.63 17.43
C ALA A 113 -32.71 7.89 17.23
N SER A 114 -32.31 9.12 16.90
CA SER A 114 -30.90 9.48 16.70
C SER A 114 -30.13 9.44 18.01
N GLU A 115 -30.69 10.02 19.08
CA GLU A 115 -30.06 9.99 20.40
C GLU A 115 -29.99 8.56 20.96
N ARG A 116 -30.97 7.71 20.63
CA ARG A 116 -30.94 6.30 20.97
C ARG A 116 -29.78 5.57 20.32
N GLU A 117 -29.53 5.79 19.03
CA GLU A 117 -28.39 5.14 18.32
C GLU A 117 -27.03 5.55 18.89
N GLU A 118 -26.90 6.74 19.49
CA GLU A 118 -25.65 7.18 20.12
C GLU A 118 -25.30 6.38 21.39
N VAL A 119 -26.30 5.89 22.14
CA VAL A 119 -26.10 5.16 23.41
C VAL A 119 -26.45 3.68 23.33
N TYR A 120 -27.26 3.27 22.36
CA TYR A 120 -27.66 1.90 22.05
C TYR A 120 -27.51 1.66 20.53
N PRO A 121 -26.28 1.60 20.03
CA PRO A 121 -26.02 1.53 18.60
C PRO A 121 -26.38 0.17 17.99
N SER A 122 -26.86 0.21 16.75
CA SER A 122 -26.85 -0.94 15.83
C SER A 122 -25.42 -1.26 15.36
N TYR A 123 -25.22 -2.46 14.79
CA TYR A 123 -23.90 -2.80 14.20
C TYR A 123 -23.52 -1.86 13.05
N ASN A 124 -24.49 -1.28 12.33
CA ASN A 124 -24.24 -0.29 11.29
C ASN A 124 -23.63 0.99 11.87
N THR A 125 -24.17 1.46 13.00
CA THR A 125 -23.65 2.64 13.73
C THR A 125 -22.25 2.34 14.30
N LEU A 126 -22.04 1.15 14.86
CA LEU A 126 -20.72 0.73 15.33
C LEU A 126 -19.67 0.73 14.18
N LEU A 127 -20.05 0.25 13.00
CA LEU A 127 -19.20 0.27 11.82
C LEU A 127 -18.96 1.68 11.29
N SER A 128 -19.96 2.58 11.27
CA SER A 128 -19.77 3.93 10.75
C SER A 128 -18.78 4.75 11.60
N HIS A 129 -18.72 4.46 12.90
CA HIS A 129 -17.78 5.06 13.85
C HIS A 129 -16.43 4.34 13.93
N ASN A 130 -16.24 3.23 13.19
CA ASN A 130 -15.00 2.46 13.21
C ASN A 130 -14.60 2.04 14.64
N VAL A 131 -15.55 1.46 15.37
CA VAL A 131 -15.40 1.00 16.76
C VAL A 131 -14.21 0.04 16.95
N ALA A 132 -13.79 -0.63 15.87
CA ALA A 132 -12.65 -1.53 15.86
C ALA A 132 -11.35 -0.88 16.37
N LYS A 133 -11.16 0.43 16.15
CA LYS A 133 -9.96 1.16 16.62
C LYS A 133 -9.75 1.02 18.12
N TRP A 134 -10.73 1.43 18.92
CA TRP A 134 -10.57 1.38 20.36
C TRP A 134 -10.75 -0.03 20.92
N LEU A 135 -11.50 -0.92 20.25
CA LEU A 135 -11.58 -2.33 20.64
C LEU A 135 -10.20 -3.02 20.56
N VAL A 136 -9.48 -2.82 19.45
CA VAL A 136 -8.13 -3.36 19.28
C VAL A 136 -7.16 -2.74 20.27
N ALA A 137 -7.22 -1.42 20.49
CA ALA A 137 -6.38 -0.76 21.49
C ALA A 137 -6.64 -1.29 22.92
N ALA A 138 -7.91 -1.48 23.30
CA ALA A 138 -8.26 -2.04 24.62
C ALA A 138 -7.87 -3.52 24.76
N TRP A 139 -7.93 -4.30 23.67
CA TRP A 139 -7.43 -5.67 23.66
C TRP A 139 -5.91 -5.70 23.81
N ARG A 140 -5.17 -4.95 22.98
CA ARG A 140 -3.71 -4.81 23.02
C ARG A 140 -3.22 -4.43 24.41
N HIS A 141 -3.85 -3.44 25.04
CA HIS A 141 -3.48 -2.99 26.38
C HIS A 141 -4.12 -3.81 27.51
N LYS A 142 -4.60 -5.02 27.21
CA LYS A 142 -5.08 -6.02 28.18
C LYS A 142 -6.06 -5.40 29.17
N CYS A 143 -7.15 -4.83 28.66
CA CYS A 143 -8.18 -4.28 29.50
C CYS A 143 -9.21 -5.32 29.97
N ASP A 144 -9.53 -5.31 31.26
CA ASP A 144 -10.53 -6.18 31.86
C ASP A 144 -11.89 -5.49 32.19
N ASP A 145 -11.98 -4.17 32.00
CA ASP A 145 -13.13 -3.35 32.45
C ASP A 145 -13.72 -2.41 31.37
N ARG A 146 -13.89 -2.90 30.13
CA ARG A 146 -14.52 -2.13 29.03
C ARG A 146 -16.05 -2.18 29.10
N HIS A 147 -16.61 -1.61 30.16
CA HIS A 147 -18.06 -1.50 30.36
C HIS A 147 -18.64 -0.19 29.77
N PRO A 148 -19.97 -0.05 29.68
CA PRO A 148 -20.63 1.06 28.95
C PRO A 148 -20.29 2.45 29.45
N GLY A 149 -20.05 2.61 30.76
CA GLY A 149 -19.59 3.88 31.34
C GLY A 149 -18.20 4.35 30.89
N ASN A 150 -17.37 3.45 30.33
CA ASN A 150 -15.97 3.72 30.00
C ASN A 150 -15.69 3.81 28.48
N THR A 151 -16.74 3.73 27.67
CA THR A 151 -16.67 3.73 26.21
C THR A 151 -17.88 4.45 25.62
N ASP A 152 -17.66 5.20 24.55
CA ASP A 152 -18.71 5.60 23.62
C ASP A 152 -18.40 5.09 22.20
N LEU A 153 -19.09 5.62 21.18
CA LEU A 153 -18.89 5.20 19.79
C LEU A 153 -17.45 5.40 19.31
N ASP A 154 -16.79 6.49 19.72
CA ASP A 154 -15.50 6.93 19.19
C ASP A 154 -14.38 6.87 20.23
N ASN A 155 -14.71 6.91 21.53
CA ASN A 155 -13.80 7.25 22.60
C ASN A 155 -13.75 6.24 23.75
N ILE A 156 -12.62 6.24 24.46
CA ILE A 156 -12.39 5.44 25.67
C ILE A 156 -11.78 6.25 26.82
N LEU A 157 -12.08 5.84 28.05
CA LEU A 157 -11.55 6.43 29.28
C LEU A 157 -11.43 5.41 30.42
N ASP A 158 -10.86 5.84 31.55
CA ASP A 158 -10.61 5.06 32.78
C ASP A 158 -9.69 3.86 32.56
N TYR A 159 -8.41 4.02 32.90
CA TYR A 159 -7.35 3.07 32.52
C TYR A 159 -6.78 2.27 33.69
N ASP A 160 -7.36 2.35 34.89
CA ASP A 160 -6.83 1.68 36.08
C ASP A 160 -7.00 0.14 36.08
N MET A 161 -7.67 -0.40 35.05
CA MET A 161 -7.87 -1.82 34.75
C MET A 161 -7.24 -2.22 33.41
N MET A 162 -6.32 -1.41 32.89
CA MET A 162 -5.47 -1.76 31.75
C MET A 162 -4.19 -2.44 32.25
N LEU A 163 -3.52 -3.19 31.37
CA LEU A 163 -2.38 -4.05 31.72
C LEU A 163 -2.74 -4.99 32.87
N TRP A 164 -3.98 -5.50 32.85
CA TRP A 164 -4.59 -6.15 34.01
C TRP A 164 -3.85 -7.41 34.46
N GLY A 165 -3.08 -8.07 33.59
CA GLY A 165 -2.19 -9.16 33.96
C GLY A 165 -1.14 -8.77 35.03
N ILE A 166 -0.79 -7.49 35.14
CA ILE A 166 0.14 -6.94 36.14
C ILE A 166 -0.61 -6.10 37.18
N THR A 167 -1.48 -5.18 36.74
CA THR A 167 -2.11 -4.18 37.60
C THR A 167 -3.12 -4.75 38.59
N TRP A 168 -3.59 -6.00 38.39
CA TRP A 168 -4.45 -6.69 39.34
C TRP A 168 -3.83 -6.86 40.72
N ILE A 169 -2.51 -7.04 40.82
CA ILE A 169 -1.82 -7.16 42.12
C ILE A 169 -1.81 -5.80 42.83
N MET A 170 -1.54 -4.73 42.07
CA MET A 170 -1.49 -3.35 42.60
C MET A 170 -2.87 -2.92 43.12
N LYS A 171 -3.90 -3.14 42.31
CA LYS A 171 -5.29 -2.78 42.63
C LYS A 171 -5.89 -3.69 43.71
N GLY A 172 -5.67 -4.99 43.58
CA GLY A 172 -6.35 -6.07 44.29
C GLY A 172 -7.21 -6.91 43.33
N ALA A 173 -7.22 -8.23 43.53
CA ALA A 173 -7.99 -9.16 42.70
C ALA A 173 -9.51 -8.93 42.82
N ARG A 174 -10.24 -9.18 41.73
CA ARG A 174 -11.71 -9.21 41.76
C ARG A 174 -12.20 -10.58 42.24
N ASN A 175 -13.27 -10.61 43.04
CA ASN A 175 -14.03 -11.83 43.22
C ASN A 175 -14.80 -12.12 41.93
N VAL A 176 -14.49 -13.25 41.31
CA VAL A 176 -15.10 -13.69 40.05
C VAL A 176 -15.86 -14.98 40.34
N ASP A 177 -17.18 -14.93 40.30
CA ASP A 177 -18.14 -16.06 40.35
C ASP A 177 -17.97 -17.15 41.42
N GLY A 178 -17.24 -16.93 42.52
CA GLY A 178 -17.05 -17.94 43.57
C GLY A 178 -16.37 -19.24 43.09
N ILE A 179 -15.87 -19.27 41.85
CA ILE A 179 -15.15 -20.35 41.19
C ILE A 179 -13.83 -19.78 40.67
N ILE A 180 -12.77 -20.57 40.75
CA ILE A 180 -11.44 -20.22 40.26
C ILE A 180 -11.51 -20.02 38.74
N LYS A 181 -11.59 -18.78 38.26
CA LYS A 181 -11.18 -18.44 36.89
C LYS A 181 -9.66 -18.55 36.80
N GLU A 182 -9.15 -18.78 35.59
CA GLU A 182 -7.72 -18.65 35.30
C GLU A 182 -7.19 -17.35 35.90
N HIS A 183 -6.00 -17.40 36.51
CA HIS A 183 -5.35 -16.21 37.06
C HIS A 183 -5.27 -15.12 35.98
N PRO A 184 -5.44 -13.82 36.33
CA PRO A 184 -5.39 -12.73 35.36
C PRO A 184 -4.14 -12.74 34.47
N GLU A 185 -3.03 -13.28 34.97
CA GLU A 185 -1.78 -13.45 34.22
C GLU A 185 -1.95 -14.32 32.97
N THR A 186 -2.80 -15.36 33.05
CA THR A 186 -3.07 -16.30 31.96
C THR A 186 -4.23 -15.85 31.09
N SER A 187 -5.31 -15.33 31.71
CA SER A 187 -6.51 -14.94 30.97
C SER A 187 -6.31 -13.69 30.12
N MET A 188 -5.41 -12.80 30.54
CA MET A 188 -5.14 -11.52 29.87
C MET A 188 -4.15 -11.63 28.70
N GLY A 189 -3.56 -12.80 28.45
CA GLY A 189 -2.70 -13.01 27.28
C GLY A 189 -3.41 -12.64 25.97
N LEU A 190 -2.64 -12.13 25.00
CA LEU A 190 -3.11 -11.82 23.66
C LEU A 190 -2.96 -13.09 22.83
N LYS A 191 -4.06 -13.69 22.40
CA LYS A 191 -4.03 -14.98 21.69
C LYS A 191 -4.45 -14.79 20.25
N SER A 192 -3.79 -15.48 19.33
CA SER A 192 -4.23 -15.55 17.92
C SER A 192 -5.68 -16.07 17.80
N THR A 193 -6.11 -16.93 18.72
CA THR A 193 -7.50 -17.42 18.80
C THR A 193 -8.51 -16.34 19.17
N ASP A 194 -8.11 -15.23 19.78
CA ASP A 194 -9.02 -14.10 20.00
C ASP A 194 -9.39 -13.43 18.66
N LEU A 195 -8.50 -13.49 17.66
CA LEU A 195 -8.71 -12.91 16.34
C LEU A 195 -9.70 -13.72 15.50
N ASP A 196 -9.81 -15.02 15.79
CA ASP A 196 -10.74 -15.92 15.11
C ASP A 196 -12.19 -15.49 15.22
N ASN A 197 -12.59 -14.86 16.32
CA ASN A 197 -13.98 -14.49 16.59
C ASN A 197 -14.13 -13.03 17.05
N PHE A 198 -13.09 -12.22 16.84
CA PHE A 198 -13.08 -10.82 17.25
C PHE A 198 -14.33 -10.08 16.71
N PRO A 199 -15.03 -9.27 17.52
CA PRO A 199 -14.62 -8.75 18.83
C PRO A 199 -15.06 -9.62 20.04
N ILE A 200 -15.47 -10.87 19.83
CA ILE A 200 -15.94 -11.74 20.92
C ILE A 200 -14.74 -12.29 21.71
N ILE A 201 -14.55 -11.81 22.94
CA ILE A 201 -13.49 -12.24 23.86
C ILE A 201 -14.09 -12.58 25.23
N ASP A 202 -14.25 -13.87 25.51
CA ASP A 202 -14.94 -14.34 26.72
C ASP A 202 -14.06 -14.33 27.98
N THR A 203 -12.75 -14.14 27.84
CA THR A 203 -11.78 -14.16 28.95
C THR A 203 -11.77 -12.88 29.78
N ARG A 204 -12.39 -11.80 29.29
CA ARG A 204 -12.44 -10.48 29.97
C ARG A 204 -13.66 -10.39 30.87
N THR A 205 -13.52 -9.79 32.05
CA THR A 205 -14.63 -9.63 33.02
C THR A 205 -15.74 -8.74 32.46
N HIS A 206 -15.40 -7.51 32.02
CA HIS A 206 -16.33 -6.64 31.31
C HIS A 206 -15.80 -6.34 29.92
N TRP A 207 -16.52 -6.80 28.92
CA TRP A 207 -16.22 -6.60 27.52
C TRP A 207 -17.52 -6.39 26.73
N PRO A 208 -17.50 -5.61 25.62
CA PRO A 208 -18.73 -5.25 24.91
C PRO A 208 -19.58 -6.41 24.41
N THR A 209 -18.98 -7.57 24.11
CA THR A 209 -19.69 -8.76 23.59
C THR A 209 -20.19 -9.71 24.68
N ASN A 210 -19.90 -9.46 25.95
CA ASN A 210 -20.23 -10.38 27.03
C ASN A 210 -21.74 -10.41 27.25
N THR A 211 -22.34 -11.58 27.07
CA THR A 211 -23.76 -11.83 27.38
C THR A 211 -24.01 -11.76 28.88
N MET A 212 -23.03 -12.17 29.68
CA MET A 212 -22.99 -12.06 31.13
C MET A 212 -21.57 -11.60 31.54
N PRO A 213 -21.43 -10.50 32.30
CA PRO A 213 -20.14 -10.10 32.85
C PRO A 213 -19.56 -11.19 33.73
N GLY A 214 -18.23 -11.29 33.74
CA GLY A 214 -17.53 -12.35 34.43
C GLY A 214 -17.69 -12.35 35.96
N ASN A 215 -18.22 -11.29 36.57
CA ASN A 215 -18.51 -11.18 38.00
C ASN A 215 -20.03 -11.02 38.26
N LEU A 216 -20.87 -11.36 37.27
CA LEU A 216 -22.33 -11.22 37.27
C LEU A 216 -22.87 -9.79 37.48
N ASN A 217 -22.03 -8.75 37.43
CA ASN A 217 -22.48 -7.37 37.58
C ASN A 217 -23.14 -6.87 36.28
N LEU A 218 -24.42 -7.23 36.11
CA LEU A 218 -25.23 -6.87 34.95
C LEU A 218 -25.33 -5.35 34.70
N GLY A 219 -25.22 -4.52 35.74
CA GLY A 219 -25.19 -3.06 35.59
C GLY A 219 -23.98 -2.55 34.80
N LYS A 220 -22.93 -3.36 34.65
CA LYS A 220 -21.75 -3.09 33.81
C LYS A 220 -21.80 -3.81 32.45
N ARG A 221 -22.91 -4.44 32.07
CA ARG A 221 -23.07 -5.06 30.75
C ARG A 221 -23.61 -4.04 29.75
N HIS A 222 -22.99 -3.96 28.57
CA HIS A 222 -23.52 -3.23 27.42
C HIS A 222 -24.93 -3.70 27.07
N MET A 223 -25.89 -2.77 27.03
CA MET A 223 -27.24 -3.10 26.60
C MET A 223 -27.23 -3.55 25.13
N CYS A 224 -26.38 -2.94 24.29
CA CYS A 224 -26.18 -3.26 22.88
C CYS A 224 -25.17 -4.41 22.62
N TYR A 225 -24.90 -5.29 23.59
CA TYR A 225 -23.90 -6.35 23.44
C TYR A 225 -24.11 -7.22 22.18
N GLN A 226 -25.38 -7.42 21.77
CA GLN A 226 -25.73 -8.18 20.58
C GLN A 226 -25.19 -7.53 19.29
N ALA A 227 -25.28 -6.20 19.17
CA ALA A 227 -24.75 -5.45 18.02
C ALA A 227 -23.22 -5.59 17.91
N PHE A 228 -22.50 -5.61 19.05
CA PHE A 228 -21.08 -5.91 19.07
C PHE A 228 -20.78 -7.34 18.62
N ARG A 229 -21.57 -8.34 19.05
CA ARG A 229 -21.39 -9.74 18.62
C ARG A 229 -21.65 -9.93 17.13
N GLU A 230 -22.61 -9.20 16.56
CA GLU A 230 -22.91 -9.23 15.13
C GLU A 230 -21.73 -8.79 14.25
N LEU A 231 -20.78 -7.99 14.77
CA LEU A 231 -19.55 -7.63 14.06
C LEU A 231 -18.69 -8.85 13.70
N ALA A 232 -18.73 -9.92 14.51
CA ALA A 232 -18.00 -11.16 14.21
C ALA A 232 -18.52 -11.86 12.94
N ALA A 233 -19.76 -11.59 12.50
CA ALA A 233 -20.28 -12.05 11.21
C ALA A 233 -19.73 -11.26 10.01
N ASN A 234 -18.77 -10.35 10.24
CA ASN A 234 -18.14 -9.49 9.24
C ASN A 234 -19.12 -8.68 8.36
N PRO A 235 -20.08 -7.93 8.96
CA PRO A 235 -20.96 -7.07 8.19
C PRO A 235 -20.16 -5.99 7.44
N SER A 236 -20.74 -5.48 6.35
CA SER A 236 -20.15 -4.39 5.56
C SER A 236 -21.17 -3.30 5.27
N ILE A 237 -20.74 -2.04 5.33
CA ILE A 237 -21.57 -0.87 5.05
C ILE A 237 -20.91 0.05 4.01
N LYS A 238 -21.72 0.80 3.26
CA LYS A 238 -21.23 1.96 2.52
C LYS A 238 -21.26 3.16 3.44
N LEU A 239 -20.10 3.80 3.63
CA LEU A 239 -20.01 5.01 4.43
C LEU A 239 -20.68 6.19 3.71
N ASN A 240 -20.48 6.30 2.39
CA ASN A 240 -21.05 7.33 1.54
C ASN A 240 -21.63 6.68 0.25
N SER A 241 -22.45 7.40 -0.53
CA SER A 241 -23.04 6.89 -1.78
C SER A 241 -22.00 6.32 -2.77
N ASP A 242 -20.83 6.96 -2.81
CA ASP A 242 -19.78 6.71 -3.79
C ASP A 242 -18.64 5.85 -3.23
N SER A 243 -18.71 5.45 -1.94
CA SER A 243 -17.65 4.66 -1.31
C SER A 243 -17.82 3.16 -1.57
N THR A 244 -16.70 2.44 -1.68
CA THR A 244 -16.71 0.98 -1.59
C THR A 244 -17.21 0.54 -0.21
N PRO A 245 -17.97 -0.56 -0.10
CA PRO A 245 -18.36 -1.10 1.20
C PRO A 245 -17.12 -1.40 2.05
N VAL A 246 -17.16 -1.01 3.32
CA VAL A 246 -16.12 -1.31 4.33
C VAL A 246 -16.68 -2.38 5.26
N SER A 247 -15.93 -3.46 5.45
CA SER A 247 -16.30 -4.58 6.33
C SER A 247 -15.69 -4.42 7.72
N PHE A 248 -16.23 -5.14 8.72
CA PHE A 248 -15.64 -5.15 10.06
C PHE A 248 -14.20 -5.68 10.05
N GLN A 249 -13.91 -6.78 9.34
CA GLN A 249 -12.56 -7.32 9.23
C GLN A 249 -11.58 -6.29 8.65
N GLU A 250 -12.02 -5.48 7.68
CA GLU A 250 -11.20 -4.38 7.14
C GLU A 250 -10.84 -3.36 8.23
N GLN A 251 -11.81 -2.93 9.03
CA GLN A 251 -11.59 -1.98 10.13
C GLN A 251 -10.70 -2.57 11.23
N PHE A 252 -10.98 -3.81 11.61
CA PHE A 252 -10.25 -4.57 12.62
C PHE A 252 -8.76 -4.73 12.26
N PHE A 253 -8.45 -5.23 11.07
CA PHE A 253 -7.05 -5.38 10.67
C PHE A 253 -6.36 -4.03 10.37
N SER A 254 -7.11 -3.01 9.93
CA SER A 254 -6.58 -1.65 9.82
C SER A 254 -6.19 -1.07 11.18
N ALA A 255 -7.01 -1.32 12.22
CA ALA A 255 -6.71 -0.94 13.59
C ALA A 255 -5.48 -1.68 14.14
N ILE A 256 -5.35 -2.99 13.87
CA ILE A 256 -4.13 -3.75 14.19
C ILE A 256 -2.90 -3.10 13.54
N LEU A 257 -2.97 -2.82 12.23
CA LEU A 257 -1.85 -2.20 11.52
C LEU A 257 -1.50 -0.82 12.10
N GLN A 258 -2.50 -0.03 12.49
CA GLN A 258 -2.28 1.26 13.15
C GLN A 258 -1.55 1.09 14.48
N GLU A 259 -2.00 0.20 15.36
CA GLU A 259 -1.31 -0.10 16.62
C GLU A 259 0.15 -0.57 16.44
N LEU A 260 0.40 -1.38 15.40
CA LEU A 260 1.75 -1.87 15.07
C LEU A 260 2.68 -0.74 14.60
N LEU A 261 2.16 0.19 13.80
CA LEU A 261 2.96 1.24 13.17
C LEU A 261 3.19 2.46 14.06
N THR A 262 2.24 2.79 14.94
CA THR A 262 2.37 3.97 15.81
C THR A 262 3.26 3.69 17.02
N TYR A 263 3.49 2.42 17.37
CA TYR A 263 4.41 2.08 18.45
C TYR A 263 5.88 2.24 18.03
N GLU A 264 6.48 3.35 18.46
CA GLU A 264 7.90 3.61 18.37
C GLU A 264 8.49 3.88 19.76
N PRO A 265 9.33 2.98 20.32
CA PRO A 265 9.85 3.12 21.68
C PRO A 265 10.57 4.43 21.96
N SER A 266 11.34 4.96 21.00
CA SER A 266 12.03 6.25 21.14
C SER A 266 11.06 7.42 21.30
N ILE A 267 10.00 7.45 20.50
CA ILE A 267 8.98 8.50 20.58
C ILE A 267 8.20 8.39 21.88
N LEU A 268 7.78 7.17 22.22
CA LEU A 268 7.01 6.93 23.43
C LEU A 268 7.82 7.29 24.68
N LYS A 269 9.14 7.06 24.67
CA LYS A 269 10.06 7.51 25.72
C LYS A 269 10.02 9.01 25.90
N GLU A 270 10.15 9.78 24.82
CA GLU A 270 10.08 11.25 24.88
C GLU A 270 8.73 11.74 25.39
N ARG A 271 7.63 11.10 24.99
CA ARG A 271 6.29 11.42 25.51
C ARG A 271 6.18 11.09 27.00
N PHE A 272 6.63 9.92 27.44
CA PHE A 272 6.63 9.56 28.86
C PHE A 272 7.49 10.51 29.71
N ASN A 273 8.65 10.96 29.21
CA ASN A 273 9.48 11.93 29.92
C ASN A 273 8.73 13.24 30.23
N GLU A 274 7.81 13.68 29.36
CA GLU A 274 7.00 14.89 29.61
C GLU A 274 5.99 14.69 30.78
N TYR A 275 5.52 13.46 30.99
CA TYR A 275 4.53 13.11 32.04
C TYR A 275 5.16 12.66 33.36
N PHE A 276 6.32 12.02 33.32
CA PHE A 276 6.93 11.36 34.47
C PHE A 276 8.29 11.95 34.87
N GLY A 277 9.01 12.61 33.94
CA GLY A 277 10.35 13.11 34.21
C GLY A 277 11.26 12.03 34.83
N THR A 278 11.72 12.28 36.05
CA THR A 278 12.59 11.38 36.82
C THR A 278 11.86 10.62 37.93
N GLU A 279 10.52 10.57 37.90
CA GLU A 279 9.76 9.85 38.93
C GLU A 279 10.22 8.38 39.02
N PRO A 280 10.55 7.87 40.22
CA PRO A 280 10.89 6.46 40.38
C PRO A 280 9.64 5.59 40.38
N LEU A 281 9.81 4.31 40.03
CA LEU A 281 8.77 3.29 40.14
C LEU A 281 8.21 3.21 41.57
N ASN A 282 9.09 3.04 42.57
CA ASN A 282 8.75 2.97 44.00
C ASN A 282 7.58 1.99 44.30
N TYR A 283 7.68 0.76 43.80
CA TYR A 283 6.66 -0.27 44.03
C TYR A 283 6.75 -0.91 45.41
N LEU A 284 7.91 -0.83 46.08
CA LEU A 284 8.08 -1.30 47.46
C LEU A 284 7.21 -0.52 48.47
N SER A 285 6.64 0.61 48.05
CA SER A 285 5.65 1.37 48.84
C SER A 285 4.24 0.75 48.88
N LEU A 286 3.99 -0.32 48.09
CA LEU A 286 2.68 -0.97 48.06
C LEU A 286 2.37 -1.68 49.39
N PRO A 287 1.16 -1.51 49.95
CA PRO A 287 0.79 -2.14 51.21
C PRO A 287 0.44 -3.63 51.05
N ASP A 288 0.17 -4.29 52.17
CA ASP A 288 -0.46 -5.62 52.25
C ASP A 288 0.28 -6.75 51.53
N GLY A 289 1.62 -6.66 51.43
CA GLY A 289 2.47 -7.67 50.78
C GLY A 289 2.32 -7.74 49.25
N LYS A 290 1.65 -6.75 48.64
CA LYS A 290 1.49 -6.67 47.17
C LYS A 290 2.83 -6.51 46.45
N ASP A 291 3.79 -5.82 47.07
CA ASP A 291 5.18 -5.68 46.61
C ASP A 291 5.90 -7.03 46.52
N GLN A 292 5.75 -7.87 47.54
CA GLN A 292 6.32 -9.21 47.59
C GLN A 292 5.70 -10.12 46.52
N LEU A 293 4.39 -10.00 46.29
CA LEU A 293 3.71 -10.75 45.24
C LEU A 293 4.16 -10.30 43.84
N LEU A 294 4.29 -8.99 43.60
CA LEU A 294 4.81 -8.46 42.31
C LEU A 294 6.24 -8.94 42.04
N SER A 295 7.14 -8.81 43.01
CA SER A 295 8.54 -9.22 42.87
C SER A 295 8.70 -10.73 42.68
N LYS A 296 7.82 -11.55 43.30
CA LYS A 296 7.79 -13.00 43.07
C LYS A 296 7.27 -13.37 41.68
N THR A 297 6.21 -12.70 41.22
CA THR A 297 5.51 -13.03 39.97
C THR A 297 6.28 -12.52 38.75
N TYR A 298 6.83 -11.32 38.86
CA TYR A 298 7.49 -10.60 37.78
C TYR A 298 8.89 -10.10 38.19
N PRO A 299 9.81 -10.99 38.60
CA PRO A 299 11.09 -10.62 39.23
C PRO A 299 12.01 -9.77 38.34
N ARG A 300 11.84 -9.86 37.01
CA ARG A 300 12.59 -9.01 36.06
C ARG A 300 12.10 -7.57 36.04
N LEU A 301 10.79 -7.36 36.25
CA LEU A 301 10.16 -6.04 36.21
C LEU A 301 10.10 -5.39 37.60
N PHE A 302 10.06 -6.19 38.66
CA PHE A 302 9.94 -5.70 40.04
C PHE A 302 11.00 -6.36 40.92
N ASN A 303 12.01 -5.58 41.29
CA ASN A 303 13.11 -5.97 42.17
C ASN A 303 13.71 -4.70 42.81
N ALA A 304 14.68 -4.86 43.72
CA ALA A 304 15.26 -3.73 44.45
C ALA A 304 15.99 -2.71 43.55
N GLU A 305 16.43 -3.12 42.36
CA GLU A 305 17.08 -2.24 41.39
C GLU A 305 16.05 -1.41 40.63
N THR A 306 15.08 -2.07 39.99
CA THR A 306 13.99 -1.45 39.22
C THR A 306 13.10 -0.53 40.06
N ASP A 307 12.95 -0.79 41.36
CA ASP A 307 12.21 0.07 42.29
C ASP A 307 12.72 1.53 42.30
N ARG A 308 14.05 1.69 42.15
CA ARG A 308 14.74 2.99 42.21
C ARG A 308 14.99 3.61 40.84
N GLN A 309 14.76 2.86 39.77
CA GLN A 309 14.94 3.34 38.39
C GLN A 309 13.82 4.33 38.01
N PRO A 310 14.07 5.23 37.04
CA PRO A 310 13.02 6.05 36.47
C PRO A 310 11.86 5.18 35.97
N PHE A 311 10.64 5.56 36.34
CA PHE A 311 9.42 4.87 35.93
C PHE A 311 9.28 4.78 34.41
N VAL A 312 9.81 5.78 33.68
CA VAL A 312 9.84 5.78 32.21
C VAL A 312 10.53 4.54 31.65
N ASP A 313 11.69 4.16 32.19
CA ASP A 313 12.44 3.00 31.69
C ASP A 313 11.70 1.70 32.01
N HIS A 314 11.11 1.62 33.22
CA HIS A 314 10.28 0.49 33.65
C HIS A 314 9.06 0.29 32.73
N ILE A 315 8.28 1.35 32.50
CA ILE A 315 7.03 1.24 31.75
C ILE A 315 7.28 1.03 30.25
N LEU A 316 8.40 1.52 29.71
CA LEU A 316 8.83 1.18 28.35
C LEU A 316 9.10 -0.32 28.20
N GLU A 317 9.76 -0.94 29.18
CA GLU A 317 9.99 -2.39 29.16
C GLU A 317 8.66 -3.17 29.20
N VAL A 318 7.72 -2.75 30.05
CA VAL A 318 6.37 -3.34 30.09
C VAL A 318 5.68 -3.19 28.73
N MET A 319 5.65 -2.00 28.15
CA MET A 319 5.01 -1.73 26.85
C MET A 319 5.68 -2.49 25.69
N GLN A 320 6.99 -2.70 25.75
CA GLN A 320 7.72 -3.47 24.73
C GLN A 320 7.33 -4.95 24.79
N ARG A 321 7.23 -5.54 25.99
CA ARG A 321 6.79 -6.93 26.14
C ARG A 321 5.37 -7.15 25.63
N GLU A 322 4.47 -6.21 25.92
CA GLU A 322 3.10 -6.20 25.41
C GLU A 322 3.07 -6.07 23.88
N TYR A 323 3.87 -5.15 23.32
CA TYR A 323 3.99 -4.99 21.87
C TYR A 323 4.51 -6.27 21.21
N ASP A 324 5.52 -6.93 21.77
CA ASP A 324 6.10 -8.14 21.20
C ASP A 324 5.08 -9.29 21.16
N GLU A 325 4.27 -9.43 22.21
CA GLU A 325 3.17 -10.40 22.25
C GLU A 325 2.08 -10.07 21.22
N PHE A 326 1.68 -8.80 21.12
CA PHE A 326 0.72 -8.34 20.13
C PHE A 326 1.24 -8.57 18.70
N TYR A 327 2.51 -8.24 18.44
CA TYR A 327 3.17 -8.42 17.14
C TYR A 327 3.15 -9.89 16.72
N ARG A 328 3.60 -10.80 17.60
CA ARG A 328 3.62 -12.23 17.29
C ARG A 328 2.23 -12.78 16.94
N ASN A 329 1.23 -12.44 17.74
CA ASN A 329 -0.10 -13.01 17.60
C ASN A 329 -0.89 -12.41 16.42
N THR A 330 -0.55 -11.20 15.98
CA THR A 330 -1.23 -10.53 14.86
C THR A 330 -0.49 -10.69 13.54
N VAL A 331 0.83 -10.44 13.51
CA VAL A 331 1.62 -10.45 12.27
C VAL A 331 1.70 -11.85 11.68
N PHE A 332 1.85 -12.88 12.53
CA PHE A 332 1.88 -14.29 12.09
C PHE A 332 0.49 -14.95 12.07
N TYR A 333 -0.60 -14.18 12.16
CA TYR A 333 -1.95 -14.73 12.13
C TYR A 333 -2.30 -15.30 10.75
N VAL A 334 -2.55 -16.61 10.71
CA VAL A 334 -2.81 -17.37 9.48
C VAL A 334 -4.27 -17.36 9.02
N GLY A 335 -5.16 -16.71 9.76
CA GLY A 335 -6.60 -16.72 9.47
C GLY A 335 -7.30 -17.98 9.97
N LYS A 336 -8.61 -18.03 9.75
CA LYS A 336 -9.48 -19.16 10.09
C LYS A 336 -10.48 -19.42 8.98
N GLU A 337 -10.66 -20.69 8.64
CA GLU A 337 -11.57 -21.08 7.55
C GLU A 337 -13.02 -20.66 7.84
N LYS A 338 -13.49 -20.85 9.08
CA LYS A 338 -14.79 -20.39 9.59
C LYS A 338 -14.69 -20.06 11.08
N ASN A 339 -15.13 -18.88 11.45
CA ASN A 339 -15.37 -18.52 12.85
C ASN A 339 -16.69 -19.10 13.37
N ASP A 340 -17.05 -18.76 14.60
CA ASP A 340 -18.25 -19.27 15.26
C ASP A 340 -19.54 -18.74 14.60
N SER A 341 -19.45 -17.66 13.83
CA SER A 341 -20.53 -17.13 12.99
C SER A 341 -20.57 -17.77 11.60
N GLY A 342 -19.71 -18.75 11.32
CA GLY A 342 -19.63 -19.45 10.03
C GLY A 342 -18.93 -18.69 8.91
N VAL A 343 -18.28 -17.56 9.22
CA VAL A 343 -17.64 -16.66 8.26
C VAL A 343 -16.13 -16.88 8.26
N PRO A 344 -15.46 -16.93 7.09
CA PRO A 344 -14.00 -17.01 7.03
C PRO A 344 -13.35 -15.74 7.58
N VAL A 345 -12.27 -15.91 8.33
CA VAL A 345 -11.40 -14.83 8.82
C VAL A 345 -10.10 -14.89 8.03
N MET A 346 -9.77 -13.81 7.34
CA MET A 346 -8.54 -13.77 6.55
C MET A 346 -7.28 -13.73 7.43
N SER A 347 -6.15 -14.15 6.86
CA SER A 347 -4.85 -13.95 7.49
C SER A 347 -4.46 -12.47 7.49
N PHE A 348 -3.56 -12.07 8.39
CA PHE A 348 -3.06 -10.69 8.38
C PHE A 348 -2.28 -10.38 7.09
N ARG A 349 -1.55 -11.38 6.56
CA ARG A 349 -0.91 -11.32 5.25
C ARG A 349 -1.89 -10.97 4.13
N ASP A 350 -3.02 -11.68 4.04
CA ASP A 350 -4.00 -11.48 2.99
C ASP A 350 -4.68 -10.10 3.11
N PHE A 351 -4.94 -9.65 4.33
CA PHE A 351 -5.39 -8.27 4.58
C PHE A 351 -4.38 -7.25 4.02
N LEU A 352 -3.09 -7.39 4.36
CA LEU A 352 -2.06 -6.48 3.89
C LEU A 352 -2.04 -6.44 2.36
N GLN A 353 -2.04 -7.59 1.69
CA GLN A 353 -2.08 -7.68 0.22
C GLN A 353 -3.31 -6.99 -0.39
N ALA A 354 -4.47 -7.13 0.26
CA ALA A 354 -5.72 -6.55 -0.23
C ALA A 354 -5.87 -5.06 0.05
N ARG A 355 -5.15 -4.50 1.04
CA ARG A 355 -5.33 -3.12 1.53
C ARG A 355 -4.02 -2.33 1.62
N PRO A 356 -3.34 -2.04 0.49
CA PRO A 356 -2.25 -1.07 0.49
C PRO A 356 -2.67 0.32 0.99
N SER A 357 -3.96 0.70 0.88
CA SER A 357 -4.43 1.97 1.43
C SER A 357 -4.39 2.05 2.95
N ALA A 358 -4.40 0.93 3.68
CA ALA A 358 -4.41 0.93 5.14
C ALA A 358 -3.13 1.59 5.70
N PHE A 359 -1.95 1.25 5.14
CA PHE A 359 -0.70 1.92 5.49
C PHE A 359 -0.73 3.42 5.18
N LYS A 360 -1.25 3.80 4.00
CA LYS A 360 -1.35 5.20 3.59
C LYS A 360 -2.23 6.00 4.57
N LYS A 361 -3.37 5.43 4.99
CA LYS A 361 -4.27 6.05 5.99
C LYS A 361 -3.56 6.24 7.34
N THR A 362 -2.82 5.25 7.83
CA THR A 362 -2.05 5.37 9.07
C THR A 362 -0.93 6.42 8.97
N LYS A 363 -0.21 6.45 7.84
CA LYS A 363 0.82 7.46 7.59
C LYS A 363 0.22 8.87 7.59
N THR A 364 -0.91 9.08 6.90
CA THR A 364 -1.62 10.37 6.90
C THR A 364 -2.11 10.76 8.30
N TRP A 365 -2.57 9.81 9.10
CA TRP A 365 -2.93 10.07 10.50
C TRP A 365 -1.71 10.54 11.31
N ALA A 366 -0.55 9.89 11.15
CA ALA A 366 0.69 10.29 11.84
C ALA A 366 1.22 11.66 11.37
N GLU A 367 1.06 11.99 10.08
CA GLU A 367 1.34 13.32 9.54
C GLU A 367 0.47 14.40 10.18
N GLN A 368 -0.83 14.12 10.36
CA GLN A 368 -1.78 15.02 11.03
C GLN A 368 -1.40 15.23 12.50
N GLU A 369 -1.09 14.16 13.22
CA GLU A 369 -0.62 14.26 14.61
C GLU A 369 0.68 15.08 14.72
N ASN A 370 1.63 14.88 13.81
CA ASN A 370 2.86 15.68 13.75
C ASN A 370 2.59 17.16 13.48
N ALA A 371 1.61 17.47 12.63
CA ALA A 371 1.18 18.84 12.37
C ALA A 371 0.56 19.47 13.62
N SER A 372 -0.33 18.76 14.32
CA SER A 372 -0.91 19.23 15.59
C SER A 372 0.18 19.45 16.65
N ILE A 373 1.16 18.55 16.77
CA ILE A 373 2.30 18.77 17.68
C ILE A 373 3.07 20.04 17.32
N ALA A 374 3.30 20.31 16.03
CA ALA A 374 4.00 21.52 15.61
C ALA A 374 3.24 22.79 15.94
N GLU A 375 1.95 22.83 15.61
CA GLU A 375 1.05 23.96 15.86
C GLU A 375 0.96 24.28 17.35
N TYR A 376 0.66 23.28 18.19
CA TYR A 376 0.48 23.49 19.64
C TYR A 376 1.80 23.85 20.34
N SER A 377 2.93 23.27 19.93
CA SER A 377 4.24 23.63 20.50
C SER A 377 4.64 25.06 20.11
N GLU A 378 4.37 25.52 18.88
CA GLU A 378 4.61 26.90 18.48
C GLU A 378 3.72 27.89 19.26
N ALA A 379 2.42 27.59 19.39
CA ALA A 379 1.49 28.40 20.15
C ALA A 379 1.90 28.53 21.62
N TYR A 380 2.35 27.44 22.24
CA TYR A 380 2.85 27.43 23.61
C TYR A 380 4.12 28.28 23.78
N ASN A 381 5.10 28.14 22.87
CA ASN A 381 6.34 28.91 22.92
C ASN A 381 6.07 30.43 22.80
N LYS A 382 5.21 30.85 21.87
CA LYS A 382 4.79 32.26 21.75
C LYS A 382 4.16 32.78 23.03
N LYS A 383 3.39 31.94 23.74
CA LYS A 383 2.77 32.33 25.01
C LYS A 383 3.79 32.46 26.13
N ILE A 384 4.78 31.57 26.21
CA ILE A 384 5.89 31.71 27.16
C ILE A 384 6.67 33.00 26.90
N GLU A 385 7.00 33.30 25.65
CA GLU A 385 7.79 34.48 25.26
C GLU A 385 7.06 35.81 25.54
N SER A 386 5.73 35.81 25.46
CA SER A 386 4.90 37.02 25.62
C SER A 386 4.31 37.23 27.02
N ALA A 387 4.38 36.24 27.92
CA ALA A 387 3.69 36.31 29.21
C ALA A 387 4.54 36.95 30.32
N SER A 388 3.92 37.87 31.07
CA SER A 388 4.41 38.39 32.36
C SER A 388 4.07 37.50 33.55
N GLU A 389 3.21 36.50 33.35
CA GLU A 389 2.79 35.49 34.33
C GLU A 389 3.25 34.09 33.90
N PRO A 390 3.39 33.12 34.83
CA PRO A 390 3.73 31.75 34.46
C PRO A 390 2.69 31.18 33.49
N ALA A 391 3.15 30.70 32.32
CA ALA A 391 2.30 29.99 31.38
C ALA A 391 1.58 28.83 32.10
N GLY A 392 0.31 28.59 31.77
CA GLY A 392 -0.46 27.46 32.31
C GLY A 392 0.19 26.10 32.00
N THR A 393 -0.42 25.00 32.43
CA THR A 393 0.16 23.67 32.15
C THR A 393 0.05 23.35 30.65
N PRO A 394 1.12 22.92 29.97
CA PRO A 394 1.09 22.69 28.52
C PRO A 394 0.12 21.56 28.10
N ASN A 395 -0.54 21.75 26.94
CA ASN A 395 -1.46 20.81 26.30
C ASN A 395 -0.78 19.49 25.92
N TYR A 396 -1.52 18.36 25.80
CA TYR A 396 -1.00 17.09 25.27
C TYR A 396 -0.06 17.26 24.07
N TYR A 397 -0.49 18.02 23.05
CA TYR A 397 0.24 18.20 21.79
C TYR A 397 1.47 19.11 21.91
N CYS A 398 1.67 19.82 23.02
CA CYS A 398 2.90 20.58 23.27
C CYS A 398 4.05 19.62 23.62
N LEU A 399 4.59 18.94 22.62
CA LEU A 399 5.65 17.93 22.73
C LEU A 399 6.94 18.40 22.03
N PRO A 400 8.11 17.90 22.47
CA PRO A 400 9.36 18.16 21.77
C PRO A 400 9.38 17.54 20.37
N THR A 401 10.21 18.07 19.47
CA THR A 401 10.37 17.53 18.10
C THR A 401 10.72 16.05 18.09
N ALA A 402 11.49 15.57 19.06
CA ALA A 402 11.87 14.15 19.20
C ALA A 402 10.68 13.21 19.53
N ALA A 403 9.53 13.75 19.94
CA ALA A 403 8.30 13.01 20.21
C ALA A 403 7.32 12.96 19.01
N ARG A 404 7.73 13.48 17.85
CA ARG A 404 7.00 13.38 16.58
C ARG A 404 7.26 12.04 15.91
N TYR A 405 6.28 11.51 15.18
CA TYR A 405 6.42 10.31 14.35
C TYR A 405 7.51 10.48 13.30
N ASP A 406 8.43 9.51 13.26
CA ASP A 406 9.41 9.37 12.19
C ASP A 406 8.76 8.57 11.05
N LEU A 407 8.39 9.28 9.97
CA LEU A 407 7.66 8.70 8.86
C LEU A 407 8.51 7.73 8.03
N GLU A 408 9.84 7.88 8.04
CA GLU A 408 10.77 6.98 7.35
C GLU A 408 10.92 5.68 8.15
N ARG A 409 11.08 5.78 9.48
CA ARG A 409 11.05 4.60 10.35
C ARG A 409 9.72 3.87 10.30
N MET A 410 8.60 4.60 10.21
CA MET A 410 7.29 3.99 10.04
C MET A 410 7.20 3.21 8.72
N HIS A 411 7.77 3.73 7.63
CA HIS A 411 7.85 3.01 6.35
C HIS A 411 8.70 1.73 6.46
N ALA A 412 9.89 1.83 7.08
CA ALA A 412 10.76 0.70 7.33
C ALA A 412 10.11 -0.37 8.24
N ARG A 413 9.36 0.07 9.25
CA ARG A 413 8.56 -0.80 10.12
C ARG A 413 7.44 -1.49 9.36
N TYR A 414 6.76 -0.78 8.46
CA TYR A 414 5.76 -1.40 7.60
C TYR A 414 6.37 -2.46 6.68
N HIS A 415 7.57 -2.22 6.15
CA HIS A 415 8.32 -3.21 5.38
C HIS A 415 8.63 -4.46 6.21
N GLN A 416 9.06 -4.29 7.45
CA GLN A 416 9.27 -5.41 8.37
C GLN A 416 7.99 -6.21 8.59
N ILE A 417 6.87 -5.53 8.91
CA ILE A 417 5.57 -6.16 9.12
C ILE A 417 5.14 -6.94 7.87
N TRP A 418 5.29 -6.33 6.70
CA TRP A 418 4.99 -6.96 5.41
C TRP A 418 5.80 -8.24 5.21
N ARG A 419 7.13 -8.18 5.40
CA ARG A 419 8.02 -9.34 5.30
C ARG A 419 7.60 -10.43 6.27
N ASP A 420 7.43 -10.08 7.54
CA ASP A 420 7.20 -11.02 8.63
C ASP A 420 5.82 -11.70 8.49
N ALA A 421 4.79 -10.99 8.03
CA ALA A 421 3.47 -11.58 7.76
C ALA A 421 3.49 -12.67 6.67
N HIS A 422 4.47 -12.63 5.77
CA HIS A 422 4.65 -13.64 4.72
C HIS A 422 5.57 -14.79 5.14
N THR A 423 6.22 -14.72 6.31
CA THR A 423 7.21 -15.71 6.76
C THR A 423 6.63 -17.12 6.80
N LEU A 424 5.46 -17.32 7.39
CA LEU A 424 4.84 -18.65 7.50
C LEU A 424 4.47 -19.23 6.12
N HIS A 425 4.10 -18.37 5.16
CA HIS A 425 3.84 -18.81 3.79
C HIS A 425 5.10 -19.37 3.13
N PHE A 426 6.21 -18.63 3.25
CA PHE A 426 7.48 -19.08 2.68
C PHE A 426 8.03 -20.31 3.41
N GLN A 427 7.87 -20.35 4.73
CA GLN A 427 8.23 -21.52 5.55
C GLN A 427 7.46 -22.77 5.12
N ALA A 428 6.18 -22.65 4.76
CA ALA A 428 5.39 -23.77 4.25
C ALA A 428 5.93 -24.31 2.91
N ILE A 429 6.38 -23.42 2.01
CA ILE A 429 7.04 -23.80 0.75
C ILE A 429 8.32 -24.58 1.03
N LEU A 430 9.18 -24.06 1.92
CA LEU A 430 10.41 -24.75 2.33
C LEU A 430 10.11 -26.10 2.97
N SER A 431 9.08 -26.18 3.83
CA SER A 431 8.67 -27.45 4.44
C SER A 431 8.14 -28.46 3.42
N ASN A 432 7.51 -28.01 2.33
CA ASN A 432 7.07 -28.92 1.27
C ASN A 432 8.26 -29.45 0.46
N ILE A 433 9.30 -28.63 0.24
CA ILE A 433 10.58 -29.08 -0.32
C ILE A 433 11.23 -30.13 0.60
N ASP A 434 11.29 -29.86 1.90
CA ASP A 434 11.87 -30.78 2.88
C ASP A 434 11.13 -32.14 2.88
N LYS A 435 9.79 -32.13 2.83
CA LYS A 435 8.97 -33.36 2.72
C LYS A 435 9.24 -34.12 1.43
N LEU A 436 9.44 -33.42 0.31
CA LEU A 436 9.77 -34.07 -0.97
C LEU A 436 11.18 -34.67 -0.93
N LEU A 437 12.15 -34.00 -0.31
CA LEU A 437 13.49 -34.55 -0.07
C LEU A 437 13.42 -35.82 0.80
N GLU A 438 12.68 -35.79 1.92
CA GLU A 438 12.47 -36.96 2.78
C GLU A 438 11.84 -38.12 2.00
N SER A 439 10.78 -37.85 1.23
CA SER A 439 10.10 -38.87 0.40
C SER A 439 11.01 -39.48 -0.65
N LEU A 440 11.82 -38.67 -1.35
CA LEU A 440 12.78 -39.14 -2.35
C LEU A 440 13.88 -39.98 -1.71
N TRP A 441 14.40 -39.55 -0.56
CA TRP A 441 15.40 -40.31 0.18
C TRP A 441 14.86 -41.68 0.60
N GLU A 442 13.65 -41.74 1.18
CA GLU A 442 13.02 -43.01 1.53
C GLU A 442 12.80 -43.92 0.32
N GLU A 443 12.38 -43.39 -0.84
CA GLU A 443 12.19 -44.17 -2.06
C GLU A 443 13.52 -44.75 -2.59
N LEU A 444 14.56 -43.93 -2.61
CA LEU A 444 15.88 -44.31 -3.11
C LEU A 444 16.55 -45.33 -2.19
N THR A 445 16.43 -45.19 -0.86
CA THR A 445 17.05 -46.11 0.12
C THR A 445 16.26 -47.40 0.32
N ARG A 446 14.92 -47.40 0.21
CA ARG A 446 14.12 -48.64 0.24
C ARG A 446 14.46 -49.60 -0.90
N LYS A 447 14.96 -49.09 -2.04
CA LYS A 447 15.43 -49.92 -3.15
C LYS A 447 16.83 -50.52 -2.93
N THR A 448 17.64 -49.98 -2.00
CA THR A 448 19.04 -50.42 -1.80
C THR A 448 19.32 -51.33 -0.60
N SER A 449 18.58 -51.32 0.52
CA SER A 449 18.58 -52.45 1.48
C SER A 449 17.59 -52.32 2.65
N LEU A 450 17.17 -53.48 3.17
CA LEU A 450 16.77 -53.66 4.58
C LEU A 450 17.98 -53.33 5.49
N ALA A 451 18.18 -52.07 5.85
CA ALA A 451 19.10 -51.71 6.93
C ALA A 451 18.71 -50.40 7.62
N SER A 452 18.53 -50.50 8.94
CA SER A 452 18.61 -49.44 9.94
C SER A 452 17.60 -48.29 9.87
N LYS A 453 16.39 -48.55 10.41
CA LYS A 453 15.61 -47.53 11.10
C LYS A 453 16.38 -47.09 12.36
N THR A 454 17.12 -46.00 12.26
CA THR A 454 17.36 -45.05 13.37
C THR A 454 18.03 -43.82 12.78
N SER A 455 17.23 -42.91 12.23
CA SER A 455 17.60 -41.51 12.28
C SER A 455 16.65 -40.88 13.29
N GLU A 456 17.05 -40.92 14.56
CA GLU A 456 16.57 -39.92 15.52
C GLU A 456 17.13 -38.58 15.04
N THR A 457 16.42 -37.93 14.12
CA THR A 457 16.58 -36.48 13.98
C THR A 457 16.20 -35.92 15.33
N SER A 458 17.18 -35.48 16.12
CA SER A 458 16.96 -34.63 17.28
C SER A 458 16.38 -33.31 16.76
N LYS A 459 15.07 -33.31 16.49
CA LYS A 459 14.33 -32.08 16.24
C LYS A 459 14.29 -31.40 17.60
N ALA A 460 15.15 -30.41 17.80
CA ALA A 460 14.77 -29.34 18.70
C ALA A 460 13.38 -28.90 18.23
N PRO A 461 12.34 -28.99 19.07
CA PRO A 461 11.02 -28.53 18.67
C PRO A 461 11.15 -27.08 18.18
N PRO A 462 10.41 -26.67 17.14
CA PRO A 462 10.35 -25.27 16.78
C PRO A 462 10.08 -24.47 18.06
N LYS A 463 10.83 -23.38 18.27
CA LYS A 463 10.65 -22.55 19.46
C LYS A 463 9.16 -22.22 19.61
N PRO A 464 8.59 -22.30 20.84
CA PRO A 464 7.24 -21.83 21.09
C PRO A 464 7.07 -20.43 20.48
N MET A 465 5.90 -20.14 19.91
CA MET A 465 5.65 -18.86 19.25
C MET A 465 6.00 -17.71 20.20
N GLU A 466 5.74 -17.89 21.49
CA GLU A 466 6.03 -16.98 22.61
C GLU A 466 7.51 -16.57 22.73
N GLU A 467 8.44 -17.38 22.23
CA GLU A 467 9.89 -17.13 22.26
C GLU A 467 10.42 -16.46 20.98
N ILE A 468 9.56 -16.21 20.00
CA ILE A 468 9.95 -15.66 18.70
C ILE A 468 10.05 -14.13 18.80
N THR A 469 11.26 -13.62 18.59
CA THR A 469 11.56 -12.17 18.56
C THR A 469 11.88 -11.67 17.16
N ARG A 470 12.21 -12.58 16.23
CA ARG A 470 12.55 -12.25 14.84
C ARG A 470 12.00 -13.32 13.90
N SER A 471 11.47 -12.91 12.76
CA SER A 471 10.92 -13.84 11.75
C SER A 471 11.94 -14.86 11.24
N ILE A 472 13.23 -14.52 11.18
CA ILE A 472 14.29 -15.47 10.81
C ILE A 472 14.30 -16.74 11.69
N GLN A 473 13.87 -16.63 12.96
CA GLN A 473 13.82 -17.76 13.91
C GLN A 473 12.74 -18.79 13.57
N LEU A 474 11.80 -18.48 12.67
CA LEU A 474 10.81 -19.43 12.16
C LEU A 474 11.41 -20.36 11.10
N PHE A 475 12.54 -20.00 10.49
CA PHE A 475 13.20 -20.86 9.53
C PHE A 475 14.08 -21.88 10.25
N LYS A 476 14.06 -23.12 9.77
CA LYS A 476 14.99 -24.15 10.23
C LYS A 476 16.38 -23.81 9.70
N SER A 477 17.39 -23.92 10.57
CA SER A 477 18.79 -24.00 10.16
C SER A 477 19.02 -25.22 9.25
N ASP A 478 20.16 -25.23 8.56
CA ASP A 478 20.57 -26.26 7.60
C ASP A 478 20.09 -27.66 7.94
N ILE A 479 19.54 -28.35 6.94
CA ILE A 479 19.10 -29.72 7.11
C ILE A 479 20.29 -30.64 6.81
N GLU A 480 20.79 -31.30 7.84
CA GLU A 480 21.72 -32.42 7.68
C GLU A 480 20.98 -33.58 7.02
N MET A 481 21.01 -33.59 5.69
CA MET A 481 20.40 -34.66 4.90
C MET A 481 21.38 -35.84 4.74
N PRO A 482 20.94 -37.09 4.96
CA PRO A 482 21.79 -38.28 4.87
C PRO A 482 22.47 -38.42 3.50
N LYS A 483 23.60 -39.14 3.48
CA LYS A 483 24.21 -39.56 2.21
C LYS A 483 23.31 -40.58 1.52
N LEU A 484 23.10 -40.40 0.21
CA LEU A 484 22.44 -41.39 -0.62
C LEU A 484 23.40 -42.55 -0.90
N ASP A 485 22.93 -43.77 -0.65
CA ASP A 485 23.58 -45.01 -1.09
C ASP A 485 22.78 -45.56 -2.27
N CYS A 486 22.94 -44.94 -3.44
CA CYS A 486 22.28 -45.31 -4.68
C CYS A 486 23.14 -44.95 -5.90
N ASP A 487 22.84 -45.55 -7.05
CA ASP A 487 23.49 -45.26 -8.33
C ASP A 487 23.38 -43.76 -8.70
N GLU A 488 24.52 -43.13 -9.02
CA GLU A 488 24.62 -41.71 -9.42
C GLU A 488 23.94 -41.42 -10.77
N GLU A 489 23.73 -42.45 -11.60
CA GLU A 489 23.00 -42.30 -12.87
C GLU A 489 21.47 -42.36 -12.71
N ASN A 490 20.95 -42.70 -11.53
CA ASN A 490 19.51 -42.72 -11.30
C ASN A 490 18.91 -41.29 -11.40
N PRO A 491 17.96 -41.04 -12.32
CA PRO A 491 17.36 -39.72 -12.50
C PRO A 491 16.73 -39.14 -11.22
N LEU A 492 16.17 -39.98 -10.35
CA LEU A 492 15.61 -39.55 -9.07
C LEU A 492 16.70 -39.16 -8.05
N ALA A 493 17.86 -39.82 -8.09
CA ALA A 493 19.00 -39.46 -7.25
C ALA A 493 19.60 -38.11 -7.68
N GLN A 494 19.71 -37.88 -8.99
CA GLN A 494 20.09 -36.58 -9.54
C GLN A 494 19.05 -35.50 -9.20
N GLY A 495 17.76 -35.84 -9.29
CA GLY A 495 16.65 -34.98 -8.90
C GLY A 495 16.71 -34.59 -7.41
N TYR A 496 17.01 -35.53 -6.53
CA TYR A 496 17.25 -35.27 -5.10
C TYR A 496 18.41 -34.29 -4.89
N MET A 497 19.53 -34.48 -5.59
CA MET A 497 20.69 -33.60 -5.45
C MET A 497 20.41 -32.18 -5.95
N GLU A 498 19.67 -32.03 -7.05
CA GLU A 498 19.23 -30.73 -7.54
C GLU A 498 18.21 -30.06 -6.59
N LEU A 499 17.27 -30.82 -6.04
CA LEU A 499 16.31 -30.31 -5.05
C LEU A 499 17.02 -29.87 -3.76
N LYS A 500 18.07 -30.60 -3.35
CA LYS A 500 18.93 -30.22 -2.22
C LYS A 500 19.67 -28.91 -2.48
N ARG A 501 20.21 -28.72 -3.70
CA ARG A 501 20.84 -27.44 -4.11
C ARG A 501 19.83 -26.30 -4.07
N LEU A 502 18.63 -26.49 -4.62
CA LEU A 502 17.55 -25.51 -4.53
C LEU A 502 17.27 -25.12 -3.08
N ARG A 503 17.13 -26.10 -2.17
CA ARG A 503 16.85 -25.84 -0.75
C ARG A 503 17.96 -25.02 -0.08
N GLN A 504 19.22 -25.25 -0.44
CA GLN A 504 20.38 -24.47 0.03
C GLN A 504 20.38 -23.05 -0.55
N ASP A 505 20.08 -22.89 -1.84
CA ASP A 505 20.00 -21.57 -2.48
C ASP A 505 18.88 -20.73 -1.85
N LEU A 506 17.70 -21.31 -1.62
CA LEU A 506 16.60 -20.65 -0.92
C LEU A 506 16.94 -20.33 0.54
N GLY A 507 17.71 -21.19 1.22
CA GLY A 507 18.26 -20.92 2.55
C GLY A 507 19.10 -19.65 2.58
N LYS A 508 20.08 -19.55 1.68
CA LYS A 508 20.92 -18.34 1.53
C LYS A 508 20.13 -17.08 1.21
N CYS A 509 19.06 -17.20 0.41
CA CYS A 509 18.17 -16.08 0.12
C CYS A 509 17.44 -15.62 1.39
N THR A 510 16.96 -16.57 2.18
CA THR A 510 16.27 -16.33 3.45
C THR A 510 17.18 -15.61 4.44
N ASP A 511 18.38 -16.14 4.65
CA ASP A 511 19.36 -15.57 5.58
C ASP A 511 19.71 -14.13 5.20
N ARG A 512 19.90 -13.85 3.91
CA ARG A 512 20.27 -12.50 3.43
C ARG A 512 19.18 -11.46 3.68
N TYR A 513 17.90 -11.84 3.63
CA TYR A 513 16.79 -10.88 3.65
C TYR A 513 15.99 -10.87 4.95
N PHE A 514 15.71 -12.04 5.54
CA PHE A 514 14.97 -12.14 6.80
C PHE A 514 15.83 -11.84 8.03
N ASP A 515 17.16 -11.88 7.91
CA ASP A 515 18.06 -11.43 8.97
C ASP A 515 18.27 -9.90 9.00
N LEU A 516 17.79 -9.16 8.00
CA LEU A 516 17.87 -7.69 8.03
C LEU A 516 17.03 -7.11 9.18
N GLN A 517 17.57 -6.13 9.88
CA GLN A 517 16.82 -5.32 10.85
C GLN A 517 15.93 -4.31 10.13
N ALA A 518 14.93 -3.75 10.83
CA ALA A 518 14.00 -2.80 10.24
C ALA A 518 14.70 -1.62 9.54
N GLY A 519 15.72 -1.02 10.17
CA GLY A 519 16.49 0.08 9.56
C GLY A 519 17.41 -0.30 8.40
N GLN A 520 17.55 -1.60 8.10
CA GLN A 520 18.30 -2.13 6.96
C GLN A 520 17.39 -2.67 5.86
N LEU A 521 16.07 -2.69 6.08
CA LEU A 521 15.10 -3.09 5.07
C LEU A 521 14.85 -1.92 4.13
N ASP A 522 15.15 -2.15 2.86
CA ASP A 522 14.87 -1.22 1.78
C ASP A 522 14.28 -1.94 0.56
N ASP A 523 13.80 -1.14 -0.38
CA ASP A 523 13.17 -1.59 -1.62
C ASP A 523 14.11 -2.49 -2.45
N GLU A 524 15.41 -2.20 -2.44
CA GLU A 524 16.44 -2.95 -3.17
C GLU A 524 16.63 -4.36 -2.60
N ALA A 525 16.70 -4.50 -1.27
CA ALA A 525 16.83 -5.77 -0.60
C ALA A 525 15.63 -6.69 -0.86
N ASN A 526 14.40 -6.15 -0.82
CA ASN A 526 13.20 -6.92 -1.14
C ASN A 526 13.15 -7.32 -2.62
N MET A 527 13.53 -6.40 -3.50
CA MET A 527 13.61 -6.65 -4.93
C MET A 527 14.63 -7.75 -5.24
N GLN A 528 15.82 -7.68 -4.64
CA GLN A 528 16.85 -8.69 -4.81
C GLN A 528 16.39 -10.07 -4.31
N PHE A 529 15.68 -10.12 -3.18
CA PHE A 529 15.08 -11.37 -2.71
C PHE A 529 14.08 -11.94 -3.73
N CYS A 530 13.18 -11.12 -4.27
CA CYS A 530 12.22 -11.55 -5.31
C CYS A 530 12.94 -12.04 -6.58
N ILE A 531 14.02 -11.37 -7.00
CA ILE A 531 14.86 -11.78 -8.13
C ILE A 531 15.50 -13.15 -7.86
N ASP A 532 16.04 -13.35 -6.65
CA ASP A 532 16.67 -14.62 -6.29
C ASP A 532 15.69 -15.79 -6.29
N ILE A 533 14.46 -15.59 -5.77
CA ILE A 533 13.39 -16.60 -5.87
C ILE A 533 13.02 -16.87 -7.33
N THR A 534 12.87 -15.82 -8.15
CA THR A 534 12.58 -15.95 -9.59
C THR A 534 13.66 -16.76 -10.31
N ASN A 535 14.93 -16.51 -9.99
CA ASN A 535 16.07 -17.23 -10.55
C ASN A 535 16.07 -18.71 -10.13
N CYS A 536 15.73 -18.99 -8.86
CA CYS A 536 15.54 -20.35 -8.38
C CYS A 536 14.43 -21.05 -9.18
N CYS A 537 13.25 -20.44 -9.31
CA CYS A 537 12.17 -21.04 -10.08
C CYS A 537 12.61 -21.39 -11.51
N HIS A 538 13.20 -20.44 -12.22
CA HIS A 538 13.67 -20.64 -13.59
C HIS A 538 14.76 -21.71 -13.73
N SER A 539 15.64 -21.84 -12.74
CA SER A 539 16.79 -22.74 -12.82
C SER A 539 16.40 -24.19 -12.58
N TYR A 540 15.41 -24.42 -11.71
CA TYR A 540 15.08 -25.75 -11.21
C TYR A 540 13.78 -26.32 -11.80
N GLU A 541 12.81 -25.52 -12.25
CA GLU A 541 11.50 -25.97 -12.74
C GLU A 541 11.60 -27.10 -13.78
N ASN A 542 12.10 -26.79 -14.99
CA ASN A 542 12.20 -27.78 -16.08
C ASN A 542 13.24 -28.86 -15.81
N ARG A 543 14.29 -28.53 -15.05
CA ARG A 543 15.37 -29.47 -14.74
C ARG A 543 14.85 -30.60 -13.85
N LEU A 544 14.16 -30.25 -12.77
CA LEU A 544 13.57 -31.22 -11.85
C LEU A 544 12.40 -31.96 -12.49
N LEU A 545 11.54 -31.31 -13.27
CA LEU A 545 10.48 -32.00 -14.02
C LEU A 545 11.04 -33.08 -14.96
N LYS A 546 12.13 -32.78 -15.68
CA LYS A 546 12.79 -33.76 -16.55
C LYS A 546 13.38 -34.94 -15.77
N LEU A 547 13.97 -34.68 -14.59
CA LEU A 547 14.57 -35.72 -13.75
C LEU A 547 13.51 -36.59 -13.05
N PHE A 548 12.40 -36.00 -12.60
CA PHE A 548 11.31 -36.73 -11.97
C PHE A 548 10.41 -37.47 -12.96
N GLY A 549 10.30 -37.00 -14.21
CA GLY A 549 9.51 -37.68 -15.24
C GLY A 549 8.02 -37.77 -14.89
N GLN A 550 7.40 -38.94 -15.08
CA GLN A 550 5.98 -39.20 -14.75
C GLN A 550 5.82 -39.87 -13.37
N THR A 551 6.54 -39.39 -12.36
CA THR A 551 6.48 -39.91 -10.99
C THR A 551 5.63 -39.00 -10.09
N PRO A 552 5.12 -39.49 -8.93
CA PRO A 552 4.46 -38.63 -7.95
C PRO A 552 5.32 -37.46 -7.46
N SER A 553 6.64 -37.59 -7.51
CA SER A 553 7.58 -36.50 -7.21
C SER A 553 7.47 -35.34 -8.19
N ALA A 554 7.09 -35.59 -9.45
CA ALA A 554 6.85 -34.54 -10.43
C ALA A 554 5.60 -33.72 -10.08
N ASP A 555 4.51 -34.36 -9.65
CA ASP A 555 3.29 -33.67 -9.21
C ASP A 555 3.52 -32.85 -7.94
N ALA A 556 4.23 -33.44 -6.96
CA ALA A 556 4.64 -32.73 -5.74
C ALA A 556 5.52 -31.52 -6.06
N TRP A 557 6.48 -31.68 -6.97
CA TRP A 557 7.33 -30.57 -7.44
C TRP A 557 6.52 -29.50 -8.17
N LEU A 558 5.59 -29.87 -9.06
CA LEU A 558 4.73 -28.93 -9.77
C LEU A 558 3.90 -28.08 -8.78
N ASN A 559 3.40 -28.69 -7.71
CA ASN A 559 2.71 -27.95 -6.64
C ASN A 559 3.66 -26.99 -5.91
N ILE A 560 4.88 -27.42 -5.57
CA ILE A 560 5.87 -26.57 -4.88
C ILE A 560 6.27 -25.38 -5.74
N ILE A 561 6.63 -25.60 -7.01
CA ILE A 561 7.05 -24.53 -7.91
C ILE A 561 5.92 -23.54 -8.18
N THR A 562 4.67 -24.02 -8.25
CA THR A 562 3.48 -23.15 -8.33
C THR A 562 3.39 -22.24 -7.11
N GLN A 563 3.53 -22.78 -5.90
CA GLN A 563 3.53 -21.98 -4.67
C GLN A 563 4.67 -20.97 -4.63
N MET A 564 5.87 -21.32 -5.12
CA MET A 564 7.00 -20.38 -5.22
C MET A 564 6.68 -19.21 -6.16
N TRP A 565 6.09 -19.48 -7.33
CA TRP A 565 5.65 -18.45 -8.26
C TRP A 565 4.58 -17.54 -7.66
N GLU A 566 3.55 -18.12 -7.03
CA GLU A 566 2.47 -17.38 -6.35
C GLU A 566 3.02 -16.49 -5.21
N PHE A 567 3.95 -17.02 -4.42
CA PHE A 567 4.61 -16.26 -3.36
C PHE A 567 5.36 -15.06 -3.92
N ASN A 568 6.20 -15.24 -4.93
CA ASN A 568 6.96 -14.16 -5.54
C ASN A 568 6.05 -13.08 -6.18
N ASN A 569 4.95 -13.52 -6.81
CA ASN A 569 3.93 -12.65 -7.39
C ASN A 569 3.10 -11.88 -6.36
N SER A 570 3.15 -12.25 -5.09
CA SER A 570 2.43 -11.56 -4.03
C SER A 570 3.34 -10.83 -3.03
N PHE A 571 4.66 -11.12 -3.02
CA PHE A 571 5.59 -10.61 -2.00
C PHE A 571 6.27 -9.25 -2.26
N GLY A 572 6.34 -8.79 -3.51
CA GLY A 572 7.04 -7.54 -3.85
C GLY A 572 6.45 -6.30 -3.15
N PHE A 573 7.24 -5.66 -2.29
CA PHE A 573 6.80 -4.57 -1.39
C PHE A 573 6.49 -3.26 -2.13
N VAL A 574 7.35 -2.83 -3.06
CA VAL A 574 7.11 -1.62 -3.88
C VAL A 574 5.86 -1.77 -4.74
N ARG A 575 5.62 -2.97 -5.29
CA ARG A 575 4.39 -3.27 -6.04
C ARG A 575 3.18 -3.12 -5.13
N HIS A 576 3.24 -3.73 -3.95
CA HIS A 576 2.19 -3.65 -2.96
C HIS A 576 1.82 -2.19 -2.66
N LEU A 577 2.79 -1.33 -2.32
CA LEU A 577 2.55 0.09 -2.03
C LEU A 577 1.92 0.89 -3.19
N LYS A 578 2.22 0.51 -4.44
CA LYS A 578 1.63 1.11 -5.65
C LYS A 578 0.29 0.48 -6.06
N GLY A 579 -0.10 -0.62 -5.42
CA GLY A 579 -1.34 -1.34 -5.68
C GLY A 579 -2.60 -0.54 -5.32
N LYS A 580 -3.72 -0.99 -5.85
CA LYS A 580 -5.06 -0.55 -5.47
C LYS A 580 -5.68 -1.57 -4.53
N ASP A 581 -6.59 -1.11 -3.67
CA ASP A 581 -7.34 -2.00 -2.80
C ASP A 581 -8.19 -2.98 -3.61
N THR A 582 -8.30 -4.22 -3.13
CA THR A 582 -9.06 -5.31 -3.77
C THR A 582 -10.12 -5.86 -2.80
N PRO A 583 -11.36 -6.15 -3.21
CA PRO A 583 -12.44 -6.52 -2.27
C PRO A 583 -12.05 -7.52 -1.18
N ILE A 584 -12.41 -7.24 0.09
CA ILE A 584 -12.17 -8.13 1.25
C ILE A 584 -13.37 -9.08 1.35
N GLY A 585 -13.10 -10.40 1.37
CA GLY A 585 -14.10 -11.47 1.39
C GLY A 585 -13.73 -12.61 0.42
N ARG A 586 -14.44 -13.74 0.45
CA ARG A 586 -14.26 -14.82 -0.56
C ARG A 586 -14.56 -14.25 -1.95
N GLN A 587 -13.54 -13.78 -2.64
CA GLN A 587 -13.42 -14.20 -4.02
C GLN A 587 -13.17 -15.71 -3.95
N GLU A 588 -13.98 -16.51 -4.65
CA GLU A 588 -13.45 -17.77 -5.19
C GLU A 588 -12.05 -17.42 -5.69
N LYS A 589 -11.01 -18.12 -5.21
CA LYS A 589 -9.66 -17.93 -5.73
C LYS A 589 -9.83 -17.85 -7.24
N SER A 590 -9.69 -16.65 -7.81
CA SER A 590 -9.80 -16.48 -9.26
C SER A 590 -8.91 -17.58 -9.78
N GLU A 591 -9.45 -18.49 -10.62
CA GLU A 591 -8.69 -19.58 -11.21
C GLU A 591 -7.35 -18.97 -11.58
N THR A 592 -6.33 -19.27 -10.76
CA THR A 592 -5.01 -18.70 -10.97
C THR A 592 -4.62 -19.41 -12.23
N GLN A 593 -4.79 -18.75 -13.37
CA GLN A 593 -4.41 -19.31 -14.64
C GLN A 593 -3.00 -19.86 -14.41
N PRO A 594 -2.79 -21.17 -14.60
CA PRO A 594 -1.52 -21.79 -14.26
C PRO A 594 -0.43 -20.95 -14.90
N PHE A 595 0.60 -20.63 -14.11
CA PHE A 595 1.73 -19.83 -14.54
C PHE A 595 2.41 -20.55 -15.70
N VAL A 596 2.00 -20.25 -16.93
CA VAL A 596 2.69 -20.65 -18.15
C VAL A 596 3.49 -19.44 -18.56
N MET A 597 4.81 -19.51 -18.39
CA MET A 597 5.72 -18.47 -18.80
C MET A 597 5.56 -18.23 -20.31
N ARG A 598 4.94 -17.10 -20.65
CA ARG A 598 4.73 -16.68 -22.04
C ARG A 598 6.07 -16.30 -22.65
N ASN A 599 6.26 -16.61 -23.93
CA ASN A 599 7.49 -16.24 -24.63
C ASN A 599 7.55 -14.70 -24.73
N HIS A 600 8.72 -14.08 -24.47
CA HIS A 600 8.88 -12.62 -24.49
C HIS A 600 8.55 -11.99 -25.85
N THR A 601 8.47 -12.79 -26.91
CA THR A 601 8.09 -12.38 -28.26
C THR A 601 6.59 -12.45 -28.54
N GLU A 602 5.77 -12.93 -27.60
CA GLU A 602 4.31 -12.92 -27.75
C GLU A 602 3.76 -11.49 -27.78
N LYS A 603 2.76 -11.24 -28.65
CA LYS A 603 2.17 -9.90 -28.81
C LYS A 603 1.64 -9.31 -27.50
N ALA A 604 1.02 -10.12 -26.65
CA ALA A 604 0.51 -9.67 -25.36
C ALA A 604 1.65 -9.22 -24.44
N VAL A 605 2.76 -9.97 -24.41
CA VAL A 605 3.94 -9.64 -23.61
C VAL A 605 4.58 -8.34 -24.07
N ILE A 606 4.76 -8.21 -25.39
CA ILE A 606 5.32 -6.99 -25.99
C ILE A 606 4.43 -5.80 -25.66
N SER A 607 3.11 -5.91 -25.83
CA SER A 607 2.16 -4.83 -25.55
C SER A 607 2.22 -4.37 -24.09
N VAL A 608 2.26 -5.31 -23.14
CA VAL A 608 2.38 -4.98 -21.70
C VAL A 608 3.71 -4.32 -21.40
N THR A 609 4.80 -4.82 -21.98
CA THR A 609 6.13 -4.25 -21.80
C THR A 609 6.21 -2.82 -22.33
N LEU A 610 5.62 -2.55 -23.49
CA LEU A 610 5.57 -1.21 -24.07
C LEU A 610 4.70 -0.29 -23.21
N GLN A 611 3.54 -0.76 -22.76
CA GLN A 611 2.69 -0.02 -21.82
C GLN A 611 3.49 0.37 -20.56
N ALA A 612 4.18 -0.60 -19.94
CA ALA A 612 5.02 -0.37 -18.77
C ALA A 612 6.18 0.60 -19.03
N LEU A 613 6.77 0.55 -20.24
CA LEU A 613 7.84 1.46 -20.66
C LEU A 613 7.36 2.91 -20.75
N PHE A 614 6.20 3.16 -21.36
CA PHE A 614 5.66 4.52 -21.48
C PHE A 614 5.13 5.05 -20.15
N ASP A 615 4.49 4.19 -19.34
CA ASP A 615 4.10 4.55 -17.98
C ASP A 615 5.35 4.88 -17.15
N TRP A 616 6.43 4.12 -17.29
CA TRP A 616 7.70 4.38 -16.60
C TRP A 616 8.32 5.71 -17.01
N ALA A 617 8.36 5.99 -18.32
CA ALA A 617 8.87 7.26 -18.82
C ALA A 617 8.10 8.45 -18.26
N ASN A 618 6.79 8.30 -18.00
CA ASN A 618 5.98 9.34 -17.38
C ASN A 618 6.24 9.51 -15.87
N ASP A 619 6.58 8.42 -15.16
CA ASP A 619 6.74 8.40 -13.71
C ASP A 619 8.13 8.86 -13.21
N ILE A 620 9.21 8.61 -13.96
CA ILE A 620 10.59 8.87 -13.48
C ILE A 620 11.03 10.35 -13.47
N GLY A 621 10.14 11.25 -13.88
CA GLY A 621 10.44 12.66 -14.03
C GLY A 621 11.24 12.98 -15.31
N ARG A 622 10.97 14.14 -15.89
CA ARG A 622 11.49 14.56 -17.20
C ARG A 622 13.01 14.65 -17.26
N LEU A 623 13.63 15.27 -16.27
CA LEU A 623 15.09 15.46 -16.25
C LEU A 623 15.85 14.12 -16.26
N THR A 624 15.33 13.14 -15.53
CA THR A 624 15.89 11.77 -15.50
C THR A 624 15.76 11.10 -16.86
N LEU A 625 14.58 11.20 -17.49
CA LEU A 625 14.33 10.63 -18.81
C LEU A 625 15.22 11.27 -19.89
N ASP A 626 15.31 12.60 -19.90
CA ASP A 626 16.19 13.36 -20.81
C ASP A 626 17.65 12.93 -20.65
N GLY A 627 18.10 12.75 -19.40
CA GLY A 627 19.43 12.24 -19.08
C GLY A 627 19.69 10.85 -19.66
N TYR A 628 18.77 9.90 -19.46
CA TYR A 628 18.91 8.55 -20.02
C TYR A 628 18.89 8.52 -21.56
N ILE A 629 18.05 9.34 -22.20
CA ILE A 629 18.04 9.47 -23.66
C ILE A 629 19.38 10.06 -24.14
N GLY A 630 19.87 11.10 -23.46
CA GLY A 630 21.16 11.73 -23.73
C GLY A 630 22.33 10.75 -23.61
N GLU A 631 22.37 9.92 -22.56
CA GLU A 631 23.37 8.86 -22.38
C GLU A 631 23.39 7.89 -23.55
N VAL A 632 22.22 7.42 -24.00
CA VAL A 632 22.13 6.49 -25.13
C VAL A 632 22.62 7.16 -26.42
N ILE A 633 22.28 8.43 -26.63
CA ILE A 633 22.74 9.18 -27.80
C ILE A 633 24.26 9.33 -27.77
N GLU A 634 24.84 9.84 -26.68
CA GLU A 634 26.27 10.17 -26.61
C GLU A 634 27.16 8.92 -26.60
N HIS A 635 26.78 7.88 -25.86
CA HIS A 635 27.63 6.71 -25.66
C HIS A 635 27.39 5.57 -26.65
N HIS A 636 26.23 5.52 -27.32
CA HIS A 636 25.84 4.36 -28.12
C HIS A 636 25.38 4.68 -29.54
N TYR A 637 24.84 5.89 -29.77
CA TYR A 637 24.36 6.28 -31.09
C TYR A 637 25.37 7.14 -31.85
N LYS A 638 25.90 8.21 -31.27
CA LYS A 638 26.75 9.19 -31.96
C LYS A 638 27.92 8.52 -32.68
N PRO A 639 28.17 8.85 -33.97
CA PRO A 639 29.30 8.29 -34.69
C PRO A 639 30.61 8.74 -34.05
N SER A 640 31.60 7.85 -34.04
CA SER A 640 32.98 8.22 -33.68
C SER A 640 33.48 9.33 -34.61
N ALA A 641 34.34 10.21 -34.09
CA ALA A 641 34.95 11.30 -34.87
C ALA A 641 35.69 10.81 -36.13
N LEU A 642 36.02 9.52 -36.20
CA LEU A 642 36.69 8.87 -37.33
C LEU A 642 35.72 8.30 -38.39
N ASN A 643 34.40 8.36 -38.21
CA ASN A 643 33.41 7.75 -39.11
C ASN A 643 32.40 8.79 -39.67
N VAL A 644 32.90 9.63 -40.59
CA VAL A 644 32.19 10.76 -41.20
C VAL A 644 31.08 10.33 -42.18
N LEU A 645 31.07 9.07 -42.63
CA LEU A 645 30.06 8.52 -43.57
C LEU A 645 28.86 7.85 -42.88
N SER A 646 28.71 8.03 -41.56
CA SER A 646 27.65 7.39 -40.79
C SER A 646 26.29 8.04 -41.02
N ASN A 647 25.28 7.23 -41.40
CA ASN A 647 23.88 7.66 -41.60
C ASN A 647 23.10 7.98 -40.30
N LYS A 648 23.78 8.42 -39.23
CA LYS A 648 23.21 8.62 -37.89
C LYS A 648 22.87 10.09 -37.64
N ASN A 649 21.86 10.58 -38.35
CA ASN A 649 21.59 12.02 -38.51
C ASN A 649 20.54 12.58 -37.54
N ARG A 650 20.02 11.77 -36.60
CA ARG A 650 18.92 12.16 -35.69
C ARG A 650 19.35 12.80 -34.37
N THR A 651 20.66 12.88 -34.11
CA THR A 651 21.20 13.38 -32.84
C THR A 651 20.78 14.82 -32.58
N ASP A 652 21.05 15.72 -33.53
CA ASP A 652 20.78 17.16 -33.36
C ASP A 652 19.29 17.48 -33.33
N GLU A 653 18.50 16.76 -34.15
CA GLU A 653 17.04 16.84 -34.17
C GLU A 653 16.44 16.55 -32.78
N ILE A 654 16.85 15.44 -32.16
CA ILE A 654 16.29 14.99 -30.89
C ILE A 654 16.78 15.86 -29.74
N LEU A 655 18.07 16.22 -29.70
CA LEU A 655 18.58 17.13 -28.67
C LEU A 655 17.90 18.50 -28.73
N SER A 656 17.62 19.01 -29.94
CA SER A 656 16.83 20.23 -30.13
C SER A 656 15.39 20.06 -29.64
N PHE A 657 14.73 18.94 -29.96
CA PHE A 657 13.39 18.62 -29.48
C PHE A 657 13.31 18.56 -27.94
N LEU A 658 14.25 17.87 -27.29
CA LEU A 658 14.32 17.78 -25.83
C LEU A 658 14.54 19.16 -25.18
N LYS A 659 15.31 20.05 -25.82
CA LYS A 659 15.53 21.43 -25.34
C LYS A 659 14.27 22.29 -25.44
N ASN A 660 13.47 22.10 -26.49
CA ASN A 660 12.33 22.97 -26.81
C ASN A 660 11.00 22.49 -26.19
N SER A 661 10.86 21.20 -25.86
CA SER A 661 9.59 20.60 -25.39
C SER A 661 9.49 20.55 -23.86
N LYS A 662 9.58 21.71 -23.18
CA LYS A 662 9.73 21.79 -21.72
C LYS A 662 8.52 21.33 -20.90
N GLU A 663 7.31 21.44 -21.47
CA GLU A 663 6.05 21.09 -20.80
C GLU A 663 5.49 19.70 -21.21
N GLU A 664 6.19 18.98 -22.09
CA GLU A 664 5.72 17.71 -22.63
C GLU A 664 5.89 16.56 -21.61
N LYS A 665 4.90 15.65 -21.57
CA LYS A 665 4.95 14.47 -20.70
C LYS A 665 6.00 13.47 -21.17
N GLY A 666 6.60 12.73 -20.23
CA GLY A 666 7.66 11.76 -20.54
C GLY A 666 7.24 10.67 -21.53
N GLU A 667 6.00 10.19 -21.43
CA GLU A 667 5.42 9.24 -22.40
C GLU A 667 5.38 9.78 -23.83
N ASN A 668 5.07 11.07 -24.01
CA ASN A 668 4.99 11.73 -25.31
C ASN A 668 6.36 12.09 -25.85
N ILE A 669 7.32 12.45 -24.99
CA ILE A 669 8.73 12.66 -25.38
C ILE A 669 9.27 11.36 -25.99
N LEU A 670 9.16 10.26 -25.26
CA LEU A 670 9.64 8.95 -25.74
C LEU A 670 8.83 8.49 -26.96
N GLY A 671 7.52 8.72 -26.96
CA GLY A 671 6.64 8.42 -28.09
C GLY A 671 7.04 9.15 -29.37
N HIS A 672 7.31 10.45 -29.30
CA HIS A 672 7.76 11.27 -30.42
C HIS A 672 9.04 10.71 -31.05
N ILE A 673 10.03 10.36 -30.21
CA ILE A 673 11.32 9.86 -30.68
C ILE A 673 11.17 8.48 -31.35
N LEU A 674 10.39 7.59 -30.73
CA LEU A 674 10.19 6.22 -31.24
C LEU A 674 9.25 6.15 -32.45
N ALA A 675 8.44 7.19 -32.69
CA ALA A 675 7.49 7.21 -33.81
C ALA A 675 8.17 7.27 -35.18
N THR A 676 9.40 7.79 -35.27
CA THR A 676 10.15 7.93 -36.54
C THR A 676 11.54 7.30 -36.45
N GLY A 677 12.20 7.13 -37.60
CA GLY A 677 13.53 6.54 -37.71
C GLY A 677 13.54 5.02 -37.90
N GLY A 678 14.75 4.47 -38.06
CA GLY A 678 14.95 3.04 -38.31
C GLY A 678 14.78 2.17 -37.07
N THR A 679 14.53 0.88 -37.31
CA THR A 679 14.44 -0.18 -36.30
C THR A 679 15.52 -1.24 -36.49
N GLU A 680 16.54 -0.95 -37.30
CA GLU A 680 17.71 -1.81 -37.47
C GLU A 680 18.59 -1.82 -36.22
N SER A 681 19.48 -2.81 -36.10
CA SER A 681 20.28 -3.07 -34.89
C SER A 681 21.06 -1.87 -34.34
N ASN A 682 21.46 -0.95 -35.21
CA ASN A 682 22.23 0.26 -34.89
C ASN A 682 21.40 1.57 -34.92
N SER A 683 20.10 1.46 -35.17
CA SER A 683 19.19 2.61 -35.20
C SER A 683 18.89 3.11 -33.79
N LEU A 684 18.63 4.41 -33.65
CA LEU A 684 18.40 5.02 -32.34
C LEU A 684 17.22 4.39 -31.59
N ASN A 685 16.11 4.06 -32.27
CA ASN A 685 14.95 3.45 -31.62
C ASN A 685 15.31 2.09 -31.00
N THR A 686 16.08 1.28 -31.73
CA THR A 686 16.57 -0.02 -31.25
C THR A 686 17.51 0.13 -30.06
N LEU A 687 18.40 1.12 -30.07
CA LEU A 687 19.28 1.41 -28.93
C LEU A 687 18.49 1.93 -27.72
N LEU A 688 17.53 2.82 -27.91
CA LEU A 688 16.66 3.29 -26.84
C LEU A 688 15.90 2.14 -26.20
N ILE A 689 15.30 1.25 -26.99
CA ILE A 689 14.67 0.02 -26.45
C ILE A 689 15.68 -0.83 -25.70
N LYS A 690 16.88 -1.06 -26.27
CA LYS A 690 17.93 -1.88 -25.66
C LYS A 690 18.36 -1.38 -24.28
N TYR A 691 18.45 -0.07 -24.07
CA TYR A 691 18.99 0.51 -22.84
C TYR A 691 17.91 0.99 -21.86
N LEU A 692 16.75 1.44 -22.36
CA LEU A 692 15.66 1.91 -21.52
C LEU A 692 14.78 0.77 -21.01
N VAL A 693 14.55 -0.31 -21.78
CA VAL A 693 13.77 -1.45 -21.28
C VAL A 693 14.43 -2.10 -20.06
N PRO A 694 15.74 -2.39 -20.03
CA PRO A 694 16.39 -2.89 -18.82
C PRO A 694 16.31 -1.91 -17.64
N LYS A 695 16.51 -0.60 -17.86
CA LYS A 695 16.36 0.42 -16.80
C LYS A 695 14.91 0.50 -16.30
N MET A 696 13.92 0.39 -17.18
CA MET A 696 12.52 0.33 -16.79
C MET A 696 12.25 -0.92 -15.96
N LEU A 697 12.76 -2.07 -16.40
CA LEU A 697 12.64 -3.31 -15.66
C LEU A 697 13.28 -3.14 -14.28
N THR A 698 14.48 -2.56 -14.11
CA THR A 698 15.03 -2.34 -12.76
C THR A 698 14.16 -1.46 -11.85
N HIS A 699 13.36 -0.54 -12.40
CA HIS A 699 12.46 0.33 -11.62
C HIS A 699 11.04 -0.23 -11.45
N ARG A 700 10.64 -1.16 -12.31
CA ARG A 700 9.31 -1.79 -12.33
C ARG A 700 9.34 -3.28 -11.99
N ILE A 701 10.50 -3.87 -11.73
CA ILE A 701 10.62 -5.23 -11.22
C ILE A 701 9.92 -5.28 -9.88
N GLY A 702 9.02 -6.25 -9.76
CA GLY A 702 8.03 -6.31 -8.71
C GLY A 702 6.64 -5.97 -9.20
N GLN A 703 6.41 -5.15 -10.24
CA GLN A 703 5.07 -4.93 -10.80
C GLN A 703 4.66 -6.13 -11.69
N SER A 704 3.65 -6.84 -11.22
CA SER A 704 3.20 -8.16 -11.67
C SER A 704 2.64 -8.14 -13.08
N ASP A 705 3.41 -8.65 -14.03
CA ASP A 705 2.86 -9.42 -15.14
C ASP A 705 3.88 -10.52 -15.49
N VAL A 706 3.41 -11.77 -15.65
CA VAL A 706 4.20 -12.91 -16.19
C VAL A 706 4.96 -12.47 -17.45
N ASN A 707 4.34 -11.55 -18.18
CA ASN A 707 4.88 -10.87 -19.33
C ASN A 707 6.23 -10.16 -19.04
N LEU A 708 6.34 -9.29 -18.04
CA LEU A 708 7.57 -8.53 -17.77
C LEU A 708 8.71 -9.43 -17.24
N SER A 709 8.38 -10.46 -16.46
CA SER A 709 9.35 -11.46 -15.97
C SER A 709 9.99 -12.23 -17.13
N SER A 710 9.23 -12.53 -18.18
CA SER A 710 9.78 -13.16 -19.39
C SER A 710 10.77 -12.26 -20.14
N VAL A 711 10.49 -10.96 -20.20
CA VAL A 711 11.39 -9.97 -20.83
C VAL A 711 12.66 -9.79 -20.01
N LEU A 712 12.56 -9.69 -18.69
CA LEU A 712 13.72 -9.58 -17.81
C LEU A 712 14.67 -10.77 -17.99
N ARG A 713 14.12 -11.99 -18.01
CA ARG A 713 14.91 -13.20 -18.27
C ARG A 713 15.60 -13.12 -19.62
N ALA A 714 14.88 -12.72 -20.68
CA ALA A 714 15.47 -12.58 -22.01
C ALA A 714 16.61 -11.55 -22.01
N VAL A 715 16.47 -10.43 -21.30
CA VAL A 715 17.52 -9.42 -21.13
C VAL A 715 18.74 -10.02 -20.40
N GLN A 716 18.54 -10.69 -19.28
CA GLN A 716 19.62 -11.28 -18.46
C GLN A 716 20.37 -12.39 -19.21
N LYS A 717 19.65 -13.22 -19.98
CA LYS A 717 20.23 -14.29 -20.80
C LYS A 717 20.81 -13.82 -22.13
N LYS A 718 20.70 -12.53 -22.45
CA LYS A 718 21.08 -11.95 -23.76
C LYS A 718 20.28 -12.55 -24.94
N GLU A 719 19.05 -12.97 -24.67
CA GLU A 719 18.06 -13.52 -25.62
C GLU A 719 16.97 -12.49 -26.00
N PHE A 720 17.10 -11.23 -25.56
CA PHE A 720 16.10 -10.20 -25.80
C PHE A 720 16.01 -9.81 -27.28
N GLU A 721 14.81 -9.94 -27.86
CA GLU A 721 14.54 -9.67 -29.28
C GLU A 721 14.32 -8.17 -29.55
N ILE A 722 15.40 -7.39 -29.36
CA ILE A 722 15.37 -5.92 -29.33
C ILE A 722 14.74 -5.34 -30.61
N ARG A 723 15.03 -5.92 -31.79
CA ARG A 723 14.50 -5.44 -33.08
C ARG A 723 12.98 -5.56 -33.14
N THR A 724 12.44 -6.68 -32.67
CA THR A 724 10.99 -6.91 -32.60
C THR A 724 10.33 -5.88 -31.70
N TYR A 725 10.91 -5.61 -30.54
CA TYR A 725 10.42 -4.58 -29.63
C TYR A 725 10.50 -3.16 -30.21
N ALA A 726 11.56 -2.83 -30.96
CA ALA A 726 11.67 -1.53 -31.63
C ALA A 726 10.60 -1.32 -32.71
N VAL A 727 10.31 -2.35 -33.51
CA VAL A 727 9.25 -2.33 -34.52
C VAL A 727 7.88 -2.18 -33.88
N GLU A 728 7.59 -2.97 -32.84
CA GLU A 728 6.30 -2.89 -32.15
C GLU A 728 6.14 -1.60 -31.35
N ALA A 729 7.21 -1.05 -30.76
CA ALA A 729 7.19 0.26 -30.12
C ALA A 729 6.80 1.37 -31.09
N GLN A 730 7.40 1.39 -32.29
CA GLN A 730 7.09 2.36 -33.32
C GLN A 730 5.62 2.29 -33.76
N LYS A 731 5.08 1.08 -33.93
CA LYS A 731 3.63 0.90 -34.24
C LYS A 731 2.75 1.35 -33.08
N PHE A 732 3.12 0.98 -31.86
CA PHE A 732 2.35 1.27 -30.65
C PHE A 732 2.17 2.78 -30.44
N VAL A 733 3.24 3.57 -30.62
CA VAL A 733 3.18 5.04 -30.44
C VAL A 733 2.39 5.75 -31.54
N GLN A 734 2.39 5.19 -32.75
CA GLN A 734 1.61 5.74 -33.87
C GLN A 734 0.11 5.41 -33.75
N ALA A 735 -0.24 4.24 -33.20
CA ALA A 735 -1.61 3.74 -33.17
C ALA A 735 -2.38 4.05 -31.87
N SER A 736 -1.69 4.10 -30.73
CA SER A 736 -2.37 4.21 -29.44
C SER A 736 -2.98 5.61 -29.21
N PRO A 737 -4.24 5.71 -28.76
CA PRO A 737 -4.93 7.00 -28.55
C PRO A 737 -4.39 7.78 -27.34
N ARG A 738 -3.52 7.18 -26.51
CA ARG A 738 -2.92 7.82 -25.34
C ARG A 738 -1.96 8.95 -25.70
N PHE A 739 -1.31 8.86 -26.86
CA PHE A 739 -0.28 9.80 -27.26
C PHE A 739 -0.86 11.05 -27.93
N THR A 740 -0.21 12.18 -27.70
CA THR A 740 -0.59 13.48 -28.30
C THR A 740 0.49 14.10 -29.16
N HIS A 741 1.63 13.42 -29.36
CA HIS A 741 2.71 13.91 -30.24
C HIS A 741 2.28 13.96 -31.72
N ILE A 742 3.03 14.71 -32.54
CA ILE A 742 2.68 15.00 -33.95
C ILE A 742 2.47 13.76 -34.84
N TYR A 743 3.17 12.66 -34.58
CA TYR A 743 3.04 11.40 -35.33
C TYR A 743 1.93 10.45 -34.84
N SER A 744 1.14 10.85 -33.83
CA SER A 744 0.12 9.99 -33.21
C SER A 744 -1.17 9.91 -34.02
N ALA A 745 -1.95 8.84 -33.83
CA ALA A 745 -3.28 8.71 -34.41
C ALA A 745 -4.20 9.89 -34.05
N LYS A 746 -4.11 10.41 -32.83
CA LYS A 746 -4.88 11.57 -32.37
C LYS A 746 -4.50 12.84 -33.12
N ALA A 747 -3.20 13.09 -33.33
CA ALA A 747 -2.75 14.23 -34.14
C ALA A 747 -3.25 14.12 -35.59
N ARG A 748 -3.19 12.93 -36.20
CA ARG A 748 -3.73 12.67 -37.55
C ARG A 748 -5.22 12.99 -37.64
N GLN A 749 -6.00 12.56 -36.65
CA GLN A 749 -7.43 12.85 -36.57
C GLN A 749 -7.70 14.36 -36.45
N LEU A 750 -7.10 15.02 -35.46
CA LEU A 750 -7.29 16.45 -35.21
C LEU A 750 -6.88 17.31 -36.39
N PHE A 751 -5.76 16.98 -37.04
CA PHE A 751 -5.30 17.69 -38.24
C PHE A 751 -6.32 17.54 -39.38
N THR A 752 -6.84 16.34 -39.60
CA THR A 752 -7.80 16.06 -40.67
C THR A 752 -9.12 16.79 -40.43
N GLU A 753 -9.63 16.77 -39.20
CA GLU A 753 -10.81 17.54 -38.78
C GLU A 753 -10.58 19.04 -39.00
N SER A 754 -9.43 19.56 -38.58
CA SER A 754 -9.04 20.96 -38.76
C SER A 754 -8.97 21.37 -40.23
N LEU A 755 -8.46 20.50 -41.11
CA LEU A 755 -8.35 20.76 -42.55
C LEU A 755 -9.73 20.85 -43.21
N PHE A 756 -10.65 19.96 -42.88
CA PHE A 756 -12.01 20.02 -43.43
C PHE A 756 -12.82 21.17 -42.83
N GLN A 757 -12.64 21.49 -41.55
CA GLN A 757 -13.24 22.67 -40.91
C GLN A 757 -12.70 23.97 -41.54
N TRP A 758 -11.41 24.04 -41.85
CA TRP A 758 -10.82 25.16 -42.58
C TRP A 758 -11.50 25.36 -43.93
N ALA A 759 -11.76 24.28 -44.68
CA ALA A 759 -12.44 24.35 -45.97
C ALA A 759 -13.91 24.80 -45.81
N GLN A 760 -14.60 24.26 -44.82
CA GLN A 760 -16.01 24.56 -44.52
C GLN A 760 -16.23 26.04 -44.16
N THR A 761 -15.31 26.62 -43.37
CA THR A 761 -15.42 27.99 -42.85
C THR A 761 -14.88 29.05 -43.82
N MET A 762 -14.21 28.64 -44.91
CA MET A 762 -13.68 29.56 -45.91
C MET A 762 -14.76 30.07 -46.87
N GLU A 763 -14.70 31.35 -47.22
CA GLU A 763 -15.57 31.93 -48.26
C GLU A 763 -15.37 31.18 -49.59
N SER A 764 -16.47 30.72 -50.21
CA SER A 764 -16.43 29.84 -51.38
C SER A 764 -15.67 30.45 -52.57
N GLY A 765 -15.78 31.77 -52.79
CA GLY A 765 -15.02 32.46 -53.84
C GLY A 765 -13.50 32.37 -53.66
N ILE A 766 -13.04 32.59 -52.42
CA ILE A 766 -11.62 32.51 -52.04
C ILE A 766 -11.13 31.06 -52.12
N PHE A 767 -11.89 30.11 -51.59
CA PHE A 767 -11.56 28.69 -51.64
C PHE A 767 -11.40 28.20 -53.08
N LYS A 768 -12.38 28.47 -53.97
CA LYS A 768 -12.33 28.06 -55.37
C LYS A 768 -11.16 28.72 -56.12
N LYS A 769 -10.79 29.96 -55.77
CA LYS A 769 -9.60 30.62 -56.32
C LYS A 769 -8.31 29.88 -55.96
N ILE A 770 -8.14 29.50 -54.68
CA ILE A 770 -6.97 28.74 -54.22
C ILE A 770 -6.82 27.43 -55.01
N ILE A 771 -7.91 26.67 -55.19
CA ILE A 771 -7.87 25.41 -55.94
C ILE A 771 -7.56 25.65 -57.42
N ARG A 772 -8.15 26.68 -58.06
CA ARG A 772 -7.85 27.02 -59.46
C ARG A 772 -6.40 27.43 -59.66
N ASP A 773 -5.79 28.12 -58.69
CA ASP A 773 -4.38 28.51 -58.77
C ASP A 773 -3.47 27.28 -58.71
N VAL A 774 -3.82 26.25 -57.92
CA VAL A 774 -3.12 24.95 -57.94
C VAL A 774 -3.30 24.24 -59.29
N ILE A 775 -4.52 24.21 -59.86
CA ILE A 775 -4.79 23.61 -61.17
C ILE A 775 -3.95 24.28 -62.27
N LYS A 776 -3.84 25.61 -62.25
CA LYS A 776 -3.01 26.36 -63.22
C LYS A 776 -1.55 25.96 -63.15
N GLY A 777 -1.00 25.76 -61.95
CA GLY A 777 0.38 25.28 -61.77
C GLY A 777 0.56 23.79 -62.10
N TYR A 778 -0.51 23.00 -62.01
CA TYR A 778 -0.51 21.57 -62.34
C TYR A 778 -0.57 21.31 -63.85
N THR A 779 -1.33 22.10 -64.60
CA THR A 779 -1.60 21.86 -66.03
C THR A 779 -0.33 22.10 -66.87
N PRO A 780 0.10 21.16 -67.74
CA PRO A 780 1.26 21.39 -68.59
C PRO A 780 1.01 22.53 -69.58
N TYR A 781 2.04 23.32 -69.90
CA TYR A 781 2.00 24.30 -70.98
C TYR A 781 1.70 23.60 -72.31
N SER A 782 0.42 23.67 -72.73
CA SER A 782 -0.27 23.41 -74.01
C SER A 782 0.23 22.39 -75.06
N LEU A 783 1.36 21.70 -74.95
CA LEU A 783 1.87 20.80 -76.01
C LEU A 783 2.51 19.47 -75.53
N ASN A 784 2.27 19.04 -74.28
CA ASN A 784 2.83 17.77 -73.79
C ASN A 784 1.81 16.62 -73.76
N ILE A 785 1.72 15.88 -74.87
CA ILE A 785 0.75 14.78 -75.10
C ILE A 785 1.07 13.51 -74.28
N PHE A 786 2.26 13.43 -73.66
CA PHE A 786 2.68 12.33 -72.78
C PHE A 786 2.56 12.65 -71.27
N SER A 787 1.92 13.76 -70.90
CA SER A 787 1.81 14.16 -69.49
C SER A 787 0.86 13.25 -68.70
N THR A 788 1.32 12.73 -67.56
CA THR A 788 0.50 12.02 -66.58
C THR A 788 -0.47 12.95 -65.81
N ARG A 789 -0.44 14.26 -66.07
CA ARG A 789 -1.20 15.29 -65.35
C ARG A 789 -2.59 15.56 -65.94
N THR A 790 -3.51 14.60 -65.77
CA THR A 790 -4.83 14.57 -66.45
C THR A 790 -6.02 15.04 -65.61
N ARG A 791 -5.83 15.36 -64.32
CA ARG A 791 -6.93 15.62 -63.36
C ARG A 791 -7.44 17.06 -63.29
N GLY A 792 -6.83 18.01 -64.01
CA GLY A 792 -7.26 19.42 -64.01
C GLY A 792 -8.74 19.61 -64.41
N PRO A 793 -9.19 19.04 -65.54
CA PRO A 793 -10.60 19.14 -65.97
C PRO A 793 -11.59 18.48 -65.01
N GLU A 794 -11.21 17.36 -64.38
CA GLU A 794 -12.01 16.64 -63.37
C GLU A 794 -12.29 17.57 -62.18
N VAL A 795 -11.24 18.19 -61.62
CA VAL A 795 -11.37 19.07 -60.46
C VAL A 795 -12.12 20.37 -60.81
N GLU A 796 -11.92 20.92 -62.00
CA GLU A 796 -12.69 22.09 -62.47
C GLU A 796 -14.19 21.75 -62.58
N GLY A 797 -14.53 20.50 -62.90
CA GLY A 797 -15.91 19.98 -62.84
C GLY A 797 -16.50 20.08 -61.43
N TYR A 798 -15.75 19.66 -60.39
CA TYR A 798 -16.19 19.76 -59.00
C TYR A 798 -16.41 21.21 -58.55
N LEU A 799 -15.58 22.15 -59.03
CA LEU A 799 -15.66 23.58 -58.70
C LEU A 799 -16.87 24.29 -59.34
N LYS A 800 -17.31 23.81 -60.52
CA LYS A 800 -18.45 24.35 -61.28
C LYS A 800 -19.81 23.86 -60.78
N ASP A 801 -19.84 22.69 -60.17
CA ASP A 801 -21.05 22.13 -59.55
C ASP A 801 -21.39 22.90 -58.26
N SER A 802 -22.47 23.69 -58.31
CA SER A 802 -22.94 24.54 -57.21
C SER A 802 -23.53 23.75 -56.04
N SER A 803 -23.78 22.44 -56.19
CA SER A 803 -24.25 21.58 -55.11
C SER A 803 -23.14 21.12 -54.15
N ASN A 804 -21.87 21.30 -54.53
CA ASN A 804 -20.73 20.90 -53.69
C ASN A 804 -20.34 22.02 -52.71
N SER A 805 -20.34 21.71 -51.41
CA SER A 805 -19.64 22.52 -50.40
C SER A 805 -18.12 22.44 -50.58
N ASN A 806 -17.38 23.42 -50.06
CA ASN A 806 -15.91 23.43 -50.15
C ASN A 806 -15.27 22.15 -49.59
N GLU A 807 -15.80 21.63 -48.47
CA GLU A 807 -15.30 20.40 -47.85
C GLU A 807 -15.53 19.16 -48.75
N MET A 808 -16.63 19.13 -49.51
CA MET A 808 -16.98 18.08 -50.45
C MET A 808 -16.07 18.13 -51.68
N ILE A 809 -15.74 19.34 -52.14
CA ILE A 809 -14.77 19.56 -53.21
C ILE A 809 -13.40 19.02 -52.79
N LEU A 810 -12.90 19.35 -51.59
CA LEU A 810 -11.64 18.78 -51.09
C LEU A 810 -11.69 17.26 -50.97
N ALA A 811 -12.78 16.70 -50.41
CA ALA A 811 -12.92 15.26 -50.27
C ALA A 811 -12.86 14.55 -51.64
N LYS A 812 -13.59 15.06 -52.65
CA LYS A 812 -13.56 14.56 -54.04
C LYS A 812 -12.18 14.67 -54.67
N ILE A 813 -11.46 15.78 -54.45
CA ILE A 813 -10.08 15.95 -54.94
C ILE A 813 -9.16 14.89 -54.36
N PHE A 814 -9.22 14.65 -53.05
CA PHE A 814 -8.35 13.70 -52.37
C PHE A 814 -8.69 12.23 -52.70
N CYS A 815 -9.97 11.86 -52.89
CA CYS A 815 -10.34 10.47 -53.17
C CYS A 815 -10.32 10.06 -54.66
N GLY A 816 -10.29 10.98 -55.62
CA GLY A 816 -10.60 10.69 -57.03
C GLY A 816 -9.67 9.71 -57.79
N LYS A 817 -8.35 9.69 -57.53
CA LYS A 817 -7.40 8.76 -58.23
C LYS A 817 -6.29 8.18 -57.34
N GLY A 818 -6.53 8.06 -56.03
CA GLY A 818 -5.56 7.47 -55.10
C GLY A 818 -4.53 8.44 -54.52
N SER A 819 -3.78 7.97 -53.52
CA SER A 819 -2.77 8.72 -52.75
C SER A 819 -1.52 9.14 -53.56
N ASP A 820 -1.38 8.65 -54.78
CA ASP A 820 -0.24 8.98 -55.66
C ASP A 820 -0.56 10.09 -56.67
N SER A 821 -1.74 10.71 -56.55
CA SER A 821 -2.08 11.84 -57.40
C SER A 821 -1.25 13.09 -57.07
N ALA A 822 -0.39 13.49 -58.01
CA ALA A 822 0.39 14.73 -57.91
C ALA A 822 -0.51 15.97 -57.64
N LEU A 823 -1.67 16.08 -58.30
CA LEU A 823 -2.61 17.18 -58.05
C LEU A 823 -3.15 17.17 -56.61
N SER A 824 -3.46 16.00 -56.06
CA SER A 824 -3.93 15.89 -54.67
C SER A 824 -2.84 16.30 -53.69
N ARG A 825 -1.57 15.97 -53.96
CA ARG A 825 -0.42 16.41 -53.14
C ARG A 825 -0.19 17.91 -53.27
N ASP A 826 -0.28 18.48 -54.47
CA ASP A 826 -0.15 19.93 -54.71
C ASP A 826 -1.26 20.71 -54.00
N VAL A 827 -2.51 20.22 -54.07
CA VAL A 827 -3.65 20.83 -53.36
C VAL A 827 -3.46 20.72 -51.85
N PHE A 828 -3.07 19.55 -51.34
CA PHE A 828 -2.79 19.37 -49.92
C PHE A 828 -1.72 20.34 -49.43
N ASN A 829 -0.60 20.44 -50.15
CA ASN A 829 0.48 21.34 -49.80
C ASN A 829 0.03 22.79 -49.78
N LYS A 830 -0.77 23.21 -50.77
CA LYS A 830 -1.30 24.57 -50.83
C LYS A 830 -2.27 24.88 -49.70
N VAL A 831 -3.10 23.92 -49.32
CA VAL A 831 -4.04 24.06 -48.21
C VAL A 831 -3.28 24.20 -46.89
N VAL A 832 -2.28 23.35 -46.65
CA VAL A 832 -1.41 23.45 -45.47
C VAL A 832 -0.72 24.82 -45.41
N GLU A 833 -0.16 25.31 -46.51
CA GLU A 833 0.43 26.67 -46.58
C GLU A 833 -0.56 27.78 -46.19
N GLN A 834 -1.85 27.65 -46.53
CA GLN A 834 -2.85 28.65 -46.13
C GLN A 834 -3.23 28.52 -44.65
N MET A 835 -3.33 27.30 -44.14
CA MET A 835 -3.61 27.06 -42.71
C MET A 835 -2.47 27.59 -41.84
N GLN A 836 -1.22 27.44 -42.28
CA GLN A 836 0.00 27.93 -41.61
C GLN A 836 0.04 29.46 -41.43
N LYS A 837 -0.80 30.23 -42.15
CA LYS A 837 -0.89 31.69 -41.98
C LYS A 837 -1.68 32.11 -40.74
N ASN A 838 -2.39 31.19 -40.08
CA ASN A 838 -3.21 31.45 -38.90
C ASN A 838 -2.84 30.48 -37.78
N GLU A 839 -1.66 30.69 -37.18
CA GLU A 839 -1.07 29.80 -36.17
C GLU A 839 -2.01 29.51 -35.00
N ASP A 840 -2.68 30.54 -34.46
CA ASP A 840 -3.62 30.41 -33.34
C ASP A 840 -4.82 29.49 -33.63
N LYS A 841 -5.20 29.36 -34.91
CA LYS A 841 -6.36 28.55 -35.32
C LYS A 841 -5.97 27.15 -35.79
N TYR A 842 -4.74 26.98 -36.29
CA TYR A 842 -4.28 25.72 -36.88
C TYR A 842 -2.87 25.34 -36.42
N PRO A 843 -2.65 25.17 -35.10
CA PRO A 843 -1.32 24.93 -34.54
C PRO A 843 -0.65 23.66 -35.07
N LEU A 844 -1.41 22.61 -35.36
CA LEU A 844 -0.86 21.39 -35.98
C LEU A 844 -0.35 21.62 -37.40
N ALA A 845 -1.01 22.47 -38.20
CA ALA A 845 -0.56 22.77 -39.56
C ALA A 845 0.80 23.51 -39.56
N CYS A 846 1.05 24.37 -38.57
CA CYS A 846 2.33 25.04 -38.39
C CYS A 846 3.48 24.08 -38.07
N GLN A 847 3.18 22.89 -37.55
CA GLN A 847 4.20 21.87 -37.30
C GLN A 847 4.47 20.98 -38.52
N VAL A 848 3.60 20.98 -39.54
CA VAL A 848 3.77 20.21 -40.79
C VAL A 848 4.72 20.93 -41.76
N THR A 849 6.01 20.93 -41.43
CA THR A 849 7.04 21.69 -42.16
C THR A 849 7.88 20.83 -43.09
N THR A 850 7.98 19.53 -42.84
CA THR A 850 8.81 18.58 -43.62
C THR A 850 7.98 17.76 -44.60
N ASP A 851 8.62 17.25 -45.65
CA ASP A 851 7.97 16.38 -46.64
C ASP A 851 7.44 15.08 -46.02
N ASP A 852 8.16 14.53 -45.03
CA ASP A 852 7.74 13.34 -44.29
C ASP A 852 6.45 13.58 -43.49
N LEU A 853 6.36 14.73 -42.80
CA LEU A 853 5.14 15.12 -42.09
C LEU A 853 3.99 15.39 -43.06
N ARG A 854 4.27 16.04 -44.19
CA ARG A 854 3.28 16.27 -45.25
C ARG A 854 2.73 14.94 -45.77
N ALA A 855 3.59 13.96 -46.03
CA ALA A 855 3.17 12.61 -46.44
C ALA A 855 2.35 11.89 -45.35
N HIS A 856 2.79 11.98 -44.09
CA HIS A 856 2.11 11.38 -42.92
C HIS A 856 0.66 11.88 -42.77
N PHE A 857 0.45 13.20 -42.81
CA PHE A 857 -0.87 13.80 -42.69
C PHE A 857 -1.70 13.67 -43.96
N PHE A 858 -1.08 13.73 -45.14
CA PHE A 858 -1.79 13.52 -46.41
C PHE A 858 -2.43 12.14 -46.48
N SER A 859 -1.73 11.09 -46.03
CA SER A 859 -2.29 9.74 -45.91
C SER A 859 -3.55 9.69 -45.03
N ALA A 860 -3.54 10.36 -43.87
CA ALA A 860 -4.71 10.46 -42.99
C ALA A 860 -5.90 11.16 -43.65
N VAL A 861 -5.63 12.28 -44.33
CA VAL A 861 -6.65 13.07 -45.03
C VAL A 861 -7.25 12.28 -46.19
N TYR A 862 -6.43 11.53 -46.91
CA TYR A 862 -6.87 10.64 -47.99
C TYR A 862 -7.85 9.56 -47.46
N ASP A 863 -7.49 8.86 -46.38
CA ASP A 863 -8.34 7.83 -45.77
C ASP A 863 -9.68 8.41 -45.28
N ASN A 864 -9.64 9.58 -44.66
CA ASN A 864 -10.84 10.28 -44.19
C ASN A 864 -11.73 10.76 -45.36
N ALA A 865 -11.12 11.32 -46.41
CA ALA A 865 -11.84 11.76 -47.62
C ALA A 865 -12.58 10.60 -48.30
N LYS A 866 -12.00 9.39 -48.30
CA LYS A 866 -12.66 8.17 -48.76
C LYS A 866 -13.92 7.87 -47.94
N SER A 867 -13.82 7.89 -46.60
CA SER A 867 -15.00 7.65 -45.74
C SER A 867 -16.14 8.66 -45.96
N ARG A 868 -15.82 9.92 -46.27
CA ARG A 868 -16.80 11.01 -46.48
C ARG A 868 -17.47 10.99 -47.86
N SER A 869 -16.77 10.49 -48.89
CA SER A 869 -17.28 10.45 -50.27
C SER A 869 -18.22 9.28 -50.53
N PHE A 870 -18.12 8.18 -49.76
CA PHE A 870 -18.98 7.01 -49.87
C PHE A 870 -20.24 7.05 -48.96
N SER A 871 -20.39 8.02 -48.06
CA SER A 871 -21.52 8.07 -47.10
C SER A 871 -22.78 8.82 -47.58
N LYS A 872 -22.82 9.33 -48.82
CA LYS A 872 -23.96 10.10 -49.36
C LYS A 872 -24.58 9.57 -50.66
N THR A 873 -24.44 8.29 -50.96
CA THR A 873 -25.12 7.64 -52.10
C THR A 873 -25.93 6.43 -51.66
N ASN A 874 -27.05 6.65 -50.93
CA ASN A 874 -28.33 5.97 -51.19
C ASN A 874 -29.46 6.46 -50.24
N PRO A 875 -30.42 7.27 -50.73
CA PRO A 875 -31.72 7.45 -50.07
C PRO A 875 -32.71 6.30 -50.37
N ALA A 876 -32.34 5.30 -51.18
CA ALA A 876 -33.28 4.32 -51.73
C ALA A 876 -33.31 2.94 -51.04
N LEU A 877 -32.78 2.80 -49.81
CA LEU A 877 -32.73 1.52 -49.07
C LEU A 877 -33.23 1.68 -47.62
N ARG A 878 -34.39 2.33 -47.45
CA ARG A 878 -35.14 2.36 -46.19
C ARG A 878 -36.58 1.83 -46.31
N GLU A 879 -36.85 1.04 -47.34
CA GLU A 879 -37.99 0.12 -47.37
C GLU A 879 -37.43 -1.30 -47.47
N PHE A 880 -37.97 -2.20 -46.62
CA PHE A 880 -37.56 -3.58 -46.33
C PHE A 880 -36.49 -3.79 -45.23
N SER A 881 -36.93 -3.79 -43.96
CA SER A 881 -37.10 -5.06 -43.22
C SER A 881 -37.99 -4.87 -41.99
N HIS A 882 -39.02 -5.72 -41.91
CA HIS A 882 -39.63 -6.15 -40.65
C HIS A 882 -38.68 -7.07 -39.89
#